data_AF-A0A660NJF6-F1
#
_entry.id   AF-A0A660NJF6-F1
#
_cell.length_a   1.000
_cell.length_b   1.000
_cell.length_c   1.000
_cell.angle_alpha   90.00
_cell.angle_beta   90.00
_cell.angle_gamma   90.00
#
_symmetry.space_group_name_H-M   'P 1'
#
loop_
_entity.id
_entity.type
_entity.pdbx_description
1 polymer ?
#
loop_
_entity_poly.entity_id
_entity_poly.type
_entity_poly.pdbx_seq_one_letter_code
_entity_poly.pdbx_strand_id
1 'polypeptide(L)'
;MAVSSILNRLPRLAGNHSWTPLLIGGLFLGVGALVGLVVATGNLILIALVLGGIAGVLLLNALPIAVWLILIGVFLINGPVGYFSPGMAKISWLFSLLGIFMAGAAMLYTVAGSKHFQRPMPPFIYTSLAFIVLAVASGLMSDGPITEVAAGAKRYFQFWGVMFLMAVVPFSEKQVRNWLLFILGVGLMQLPFTLYQRVVLVPGVMGYDKPGFVPFDIIVGTFEGSMTGGGASSIMAMLQVMVLFAVFYAWREKLLNGFWTLLLTVALLVPLGLGETKVVLIMMPVVLFAAYFDLVAKRPLAFLGIVVATLFFGAILGYFYFVVQTSGDIANMSFDENLRDTIEYNFGNRGYYATGVNRLTAVPYWFESQSWNDPIETLFGTGVGSSYGVDGLVPDPGHMFLAHPGMYIDLLTTSTVLWDFGIVGFILYFMIIFGAMRSVAKCFAEATTAWDRLLCRMLMASLAVTLLMAVYSNSAVVLVSHAFIVSLTLGLVAWRYRHGPMSPTRADLLKAGKPSRFKPDFRNAKVIFPTEGVLAPQELAWQQQRLLASKAGGAGEQPAQEARHLGYSAPAGQQGQQGQGAAADSSHAVHGQQATSAFAAGAPIGGAAAPAQTGAADQSHAAHGQQAKPAFAAGTGISGAQAQASRP
;
A
#
# COMPACT_ATOMS: atom_id res chain seq x y z
N MET A 1 -43.09 47.70 49.65
CA MET A 1 -41.69 47.44 50.07
C MET A 1 -41.41 45.91 50.09
N ALA A 2 -41.68 45.20 48.99
CA ALA A 2 -41.70 43.71 49.00
C ALA A 2 -41.20 43.03 47.70
N VAL A 3 -40.57 43.75 46.77
CA VAL A 3 -40.12 43.19 45.46
C VAL A 3 -38.58 43.21 45.31
N SER A 4 -37.86 44.09 46.01
CA SER A 4 -36.40 44.19 45.96
C SER A 4 -35.64 43.09 46.70
N SER A 5 -36.31 42.33 47.57
CA SER A 5 -35.67 41.31 48.44
C SER A 5 -35.35 40.00 47.69
N ILE A 6 -36.16 39.63 46.70
CA ILE A 6 -36.05 38.33 46.01
C ILE A 6 -34.93 38.35 44.95
N LEU A 7 -34.76 39.46 44.22
CA LEU A 7 -33.73 39.59 43.19
C LEU A 7 -32.29 39.59 43.75
N ASN A 8 -32.09 39.98 45.01
CA ASN A 8 -30.79 39.91 45.69
C ASN A 8 -30.46 38.54 46.31
N ARG A 9 -31.35 37.54 46.19
CA ARG A 9 -31.10 36.15 46.63
C ARG A 9 -30.81 35.17 45.50
N LEU A 10 -30.77 35.62 44.25
CA LEU A 10 -30.14 34.84 43.18
C LEU A 10 -28.63 34.82 43.44
N PRO A 11 -28.00 33.63 43.54
CA PRO A 11 -26.56 33.57 43.62
C PRO A 11 -26.00 34.23 42.37
N ARG A 12 -25.15 35.25 42.55
CA ARG A 12 -24.34 35.77 41.45
C ARG A 12 -23.47 34.61 40.98
N LEU A 13 -23.83 33.99 39.87
CA LEU A 13 -23.05 32.96 39.19
C LEU A 13 -21.81 33.60 38.54
N ALA A 14 -20.93 34.12 39.41
CA ALA A 14 -19.58 34.54 39.09
C ALA A 14 -18.72 33.29 38.90
N GLY A 15 -19.02 32.57 37.81
CA GLY A 15 -18.29 31.40 37.36
C GLY A 15 -18.42 31.38 35.84
N ASN A 16 -17.29 31.20 35.16
CA ASN A 16 -17.20 31.24 33.70
C ASN A 16 -17.82 29.96 33.10
N HIS A 17 -19.15 29.85 33.17
CA HIS A 17 -19.93 28.69 32.74
C HIS A 17 -19.92 28.63 31.22
N SER A 18 -18.88 28.02 30.65
CA SER A 18 -18.87 27.64 29.25
C SER A 18 -20.07 26.72 28.99
N TRP A 19 -20.96 27.07 28.07
CA TRP A 19 -22.07 26.21 27.64
C TRP A 19 -21.60 24.94 26.91
N THR A 20 -20.30 24.86 26.62
CA THR A 20 -19.62 23.79 25.91
C THR A 20 -19.95 22.37 26.39
N PRO A 21 -20.01 22.03 27.70
CA PRO A 21 -20.36 20.69 28.14
C PRO A 21 -21.82 20.32 27.84
N LEU A 22 -22.75 21.29 27.93
CA LEU A 22 -24.16 21.10 27.59
C LEU A 22 -24.36 20.94 26.08
N LEU A 23 -23.65 21.74 25.27
CA LEU A 23 -23.68 21.64 23.81
C LEU A 23 -23.07 20.31 23.31
N ILE A 24 -21.96 19.87 23.91
CA ILE A 24 -21.35 18.57 23.62
C ILE A 24 -22.29 17.43 24.05
N GLY A 25 -22.87 17.49 25.25
CA GLY A 25 -23.84 16.48 25.72
C GLY A 25 -25.08 16.39 24.83
N GLY A 26 -25.64 17.55 24.42
CA GLY A 26 -26.75 17.63 23.48
C GLY A 26 -26.42 17.07 22.10
N LEU A 27 -25.21 17.32 21.59
CA LEU A 27 -24.72 16.74 20.33
C LEU A 27 -24.61 15.21 20.43
N PHE A 28 -24.04 14.67 21.51
CA PHE A 28 -23.95 13.21 21.71
C PHE A 28 -25.34 12.56 21.84
N LEU A 29 -26.28 13.19 22.53
CA LEU A 29 -27.68 12.72 22.61
C LEU A 29 -28.36 12.76 21.24
N GLY A 30 -28.18 13.83 20.46
CA GLY A 30 -28.73 13.97 19.11
C GLY A 30 -28.18 12.92 18.13
N VAL A 31 -26.86 12.68 18.17
CA VAL A 31 -26.22 11.60 17.38
C VAL A 31 -26.72 10.23 17.82
N GLY A 32 -26.84 9.98 19.13
CA GLY A 32 -27.37 8.73 19.67
C GLY A 32 -28.82 8.46 19.24
N ALA A 33 -29.68 9.49 19.28
CA ALA A 33 -31.06 9.41 18.81
C ALA A 33 -31.16 9.14 17.30
N LEU A 34 -30.32 9.81 16.49
CA LEU A 34 -30.25 9.59 15.05
C LEU A 34 -29.77 8.17 14.71
N VAL A 35 -28.77 7.65 15.41
CA VAL A 35 -28.33 6.25 15.27
C VAL A 35 -29.44 5.29 15.65
N GLY A 36 -30.13 5.51 16.78
CA GLY A 36 -31.25 4.66 17.21
C GLY A 36 -32.39 4.62 16.18
N LEU A 37 -32.77 5.78 15.64
CA LEU A 37 -33.80 5.89 14.60
C LEU A 37 -33.40 5.17 13.31
N VAL A 38 -32.14 5.29 12.90
CA VAL A 38 -31.63 4.65 11.68
C VAL A 38 -31.51 3.14 11.84
N VAL A 39 -31.05 2.66 13.00
CA VAL A 39 -31.02 1.22 13.34
C VAL A 39 -32.44 0.63 13.35
N ALA A 40 -33.43 1.37 13.86
CA ALA A 40 -34.83 0.94 13.87
C ALA A 40 -35.44 0.77 12.47
N THR A 41 -34.85 1.34 11.40
CA THR A 41 -35.32 1.10 10.01
C THR A 41 -34.99 -0.29 9.49
N GLY A 42 -34.05 -1.02 10.11
CA GLY A 42 -33.51 -2.29 9.60
C GLY A 42 -32.72 -2.18 8.29
N ASN A 43 -32.60 -0.97 7.70
CA ASN A 43 -31.94 -0.77 6.41
C ASN A 43 -30.42 -0.74 6.59
N LEU A 44 -29.76 -1.85 6.24
CA LEU A 44 -28.31 -2.03 6.37
C LEU A 44 -27.49 -0.95 5.63
N ILE A 45 -28.01 -0.38 4.53
CA ILE A 45 -27.32 0.69 3.78
C ILE A 45 -27.33 2.00 4.57
N LEU A 46 -28.48 2.37 5.14
CA LEU A 46 -28.59 3.58 5.97
C LEU A 46 -27.77 3.45 7.27
N ILE A 47 -27.80 2.27 7.90
CA ILE A 47 -26.98 1.95 9.09
C ILE A 47 -25.49 2.07 8.76
N ALA A 48 -25.04 1.47 7.65
CA ALA A 48 -23.65 1.56 7.20
C ALA A 48 -23.22 3.00 6.86
N LEU A 49 -24.10 3.79 6.23
CA LEU A 49 -23.82 5.19 5.88
C LEU A 49 -23.67 6.06 7.14
N VAL A 50 -24.54 5.88 8.14
CA VAL A 50 -24.48 6.67 9.40
C VAL A 50 -23.30 6.26 10.26
N LEU A 51 -23.06 4.96 10.45
CA LEU A 51 -21.89 4.47 11.19
C LEU A 51 -20.58 4.85 10.47
N GLY A 52 -20.56 4.78 9.14
CA GLY A 52 -19.43 5.24 8.31
C GLY A 52 -19.19 6.74 8.43
N GLY A 53 -20.26 7.55 8.47
CA GLY A 53 -20.17 8.99 8.70
C GLY A 53 -19.59 9.33 10.08
N ILE A 54 -20.07 8.68 11.14
CA ILE A 54 -19.54 8.83 12.51
C ILE A 54 -18.07 8.41 12.56
N ALA A 55 -17.73 7.24 12.01
CA ALA A 55 -16.35 6.77 11.92
C ALA A 55 -15.45 7.75 11.14
N GLY A 56 -15.94 8.31 10.03
CA GLY A 56 -15.24 9.33 9.26
C GLY A 56 -14.94 10.59 10.06
N VAL A 57 -15.93 11.13 10.79
CA VAL A 57 -15.74 12.31 11.66
C VAL A 57 -14.71 12.02 12.77
N LEU A 58 -14.76 10.84 13.39
CA LEU A 58 -13.76 10.43 14.38
C LEU A 58 -12.35 10.29 13.76
N LEU A 59 -12.26 9.73 12.56
CA LEU A 59 -11.00 9.57 11.83
C LEU A 59 -10.40 10.91 11.35
N LEU A 60 -11.20 11.96 11.11
CA LEU A 60 -10.67 13.30 10.78
C LEU A 60 -9.81 13.88 11.91
N ASN A 61 -10.16 13.59 13.17
CA ASN A 61 -9.33 13.97 14.33
C ASN A 61 -8.12 13.02 14.54
N ALA A 62 -8.10 11.89 13.84
CA ALA A 62 -7.14 10.80 14.04
C ALA A 62 -6.54 10.27 12.72
N LEU A 63 -6.20 11.15 11.79
CA LEU A 63 -5.66 10.81 10.46
C LEU A 63 -4.51 9.78 10.46
N PRO A 64 -3.57 9.74 11.44
CA PRO A 64 -2.57 8.68 11.51
C PRO A 64 -3.18 7.27 11.72
N ILE A 65 -4.34 7.16 12.38
CA ILE A 65 -5.08 5.90 12.54
C ILE A 65 -5.71 5.49 11.20
N ALA A 66 -6.25 6.43 10.42
CA ALA A 66 -6.75 6.14 9.07
C ALA A 66 -5.64 5.54 8.17
N VAL A 67 -4.41 6.07 8.24
CA VAL A 67 -3.24 5.50 7.54
C VAL A 67 -2.91 4.08 8.05
N TRP A 68 -2.99 3.82 9.35
CA TRP A 68 -2.80 2.46 9.89
C TRP A 68 -3.88 1.47 9.44
N LEU A 69 -5.16 1.89 9.45
CA LEU A 69 -6.27 1.06 9.03
C LEU A 69 -6.16 0.66 7.55
N ILE A 70 -5.76 1.58 6.67
CA ILE A 70 -5.60 1.27 5.24
C ILE A 70 -4.33 0.44 4.98
N LEU A 71 -3.24 0.67 5.71
CA LEU A 71 -2.02 -0.17 5.65
C LEU A 71 -2.33 -1.62 6.04
N ILE A 72 -2.97 -1.84 7.19
CA ILE A 72 -3.32 -3.19 7.68
C ILE A 72 -4.37 -3.82 6.75
N GLY A 73 -5.39 -3.06 6.39
CA GLY A 73 -6.47 -3.49 5.51
C GLY A 73 -5.98 -4.01 4.16
N VAL A 74 -5.22 -3.19 3.44
CA VAL A 74 -4.74 -3.55 2.09
C VAL A 74 -3.66 -4.64 2.15
N PHE A 75 -2.68 -4.56 3.05
CA PHE A 75 -1.57 -5.51 3.05
C PHE A 75 -1.85 -6.86 3.71
N LEU A 76 -2.74 -6.93 4.70
CA LEU A 76 -2.93 -8.14 5.53
C LEU A 76 -4.35 -8.70 5.54
N ILE A 77 -5.36 -7.93 5.11
CA ILE A 77 -6.77 -8.37 5.14
C ILE A 77 -7.30 -8.60 3.72
N ASN A 78 -7.05 -7.67 2.78
CA ASN A 78 -7.65 -7.67 1.45
C ASN A 78 -7.41 -8.98 0.67
N GLY A 79 -6.14 -9.37 0.55
CA GLY A 79 -5.73 -10.61 -0.13
C GLY A 79 -6.33 -11.86 0.51
N PRO A 80 -6.05 -12.15 1.81
CA PRO A 80 -6.53 -13.37 2.47
C PRO A 80 -8.06 -13.48 2.52
N VAL A 81 -8.79 -12.36 2.70
CA VAL A 81 -10.26 -12.39 2.66
C VAL A 81 -10.76 -12.74 1.27
N GLY A 82 -10.24 -12.09 0.21
CA GLY A 82 -10.62 -12.41 -1.17
C GLY A 82 -10.30 -13.85 -1.55
N TYR A 83 -9.15 -14.36 -1.11
CA TYR A 83 -8.65 -15.70 -1.40
C TYR A 83 -9.44 -16.80 -0.67
N PHE A 84 -9.60 -16.70 0.67
CA PHE A 84 -10.21 -17.74 1.50
C PHE A 84 -11.72 -17.57 1.71
N SER A 85 -12.27 -16.40 1.44
CA SER A 85 -13.71 -16.14 1.52
C SER A 85 -14.19 -15.23 0.37
N PRO A 86 -14.30 -15.75 -0.87
CA PRO A 86 -14.73 -14.96 -2.03
C PRO A 86 -16.09 -14.26 -1.83
N GLY A 87 -17.01 -14.86 -1.08
CA GLY A 87 -18.29 -14.23 -0.71
C GLY A 87 -18.14 -12.94 0.12
N MET A 88 -17.02 -12.78 0.84
CA MET A 88 -16.65 -11.58 1.58
C MET A 88 -15.69 -10.65 0.82
N ALA A 89 -15.36 -10.91 -0.45
CA ALA A 89 -14.45 -10.07 -1.24
C ALA A 89 -14.88 -8.59 -1.33
N LYS A 90 -16.17 -8.28 -1.12
CA LYS A 90 -16.70 -6.92 -0.99
C LYS A 90 -16.11 -6.12 0.19
N ILE A 91 -15.48 -6.76 1.19
CA ILE A 91 -14.72 -6.08 2.26
C ILE A 91 -13.62 -5.19 1.68
N SER A 92 -13.05 -5.52 0.52
CA SER A 92 -12.10 -4.66 -0.22
C SER A 92 -12.61 -3.23 -0.43
N TRP A 93 -13.92 -3.04 -0.60
CA TRP A 93 -14.54 -1.74 -0.82
C TRP A 93 -14.42 -0.82 0.40
N LEU A 94 -14.31 -1.37 1.61
CA LEU A 94 -14.06 -0.57 2.82
C LEU A 94 -12.71 0.16 2.73
N PHE A 95 -11.69 -0.50 2.15
CA PHE A 95 -10.38 0.10 1.96
C PHE A 95 -10.38 1.12 0.82
N SER A 96 -11.13 0.88 -0.26
CA SER A 96 -11.38 1.89 -1.31
C SER A 96 -12.07 3.14 -0.72
N LEU A 97 -13.12 2.95 0.10
CA LEU A 97 -13.82 4.04 0.78
C LEU A 97 -12.92 4.81 1.75
N LEU A 98 -12.02 4.11 2.46
CA LEU A 98 -11.03 4.74 3.33
C LEU A 98 -10.02 5.58 2.53
N GLY A 99 -9.61 5.12 1.34
CA GLY A 99 -8.76 5.91 0.44
C GLY A 99 -9.48 7.14 -0.12
N ILE A 100 -10.76 7.04 -0.48
CA ILE A 100 -11.60 8.20 -0.87
C ILE A 100 -11.78 9.17 0.31
N PHE A 101 -12.04 8.67 1.51
CA PHE A 101 -12.08 9.46 2.74
C PHE A 101 -10.78 10.24 2.96
N MET A 102 -9.62 9.64 2.70
CA MET A 102 -8.33 10.31 2.81
C MET A 102 -8.17 11.47 1.80
N ALA A 103 -8.81 11.40 0.62
CA ALA A 103 -8.85 12.53 -0.32
C ALA A 103 -9.69 13.70 0.24
N GLY A 104 -10.89 13.41 0.76
CA GLY A 104 -11.73 14.43 1.42
C GLY A 104 -11.06 15.03 2.66
N ALA A 105 -10.40 14.20 3.47
CA ALA A 105 -9.61 14.63 4.62
C ALA A 105 -8.43 15.51 4.19
N ALA A 106 -7.77 15.21 3.06
CA ALA A 106 -6.72 16.05 2.51
C ALA A 106 -7.25 17.44 2.12
N MET A 107 -8.38 17.50 1.41
CA MET A 107 -9.03 18.79 1.06
C MET A 107 -9.37 19.60 2.31
N LEU A 108 -10.04 19.00 3.30
CA LEU A 108 -10.35 19.66 4.57
C LEU A 108 -9.09 20.16 5.29
N TYR A 109 -8.01 19.36 5.30
CA TYR A 109 -6.75 19.76 5.91
C TYR A 109 -6.07 20.94 5.20
N THR A 110 -6.23 21.09 3.88
CA THR A 110 -5.68 22.27 3.17
C THR A 110 -6.34 23.59 3.56
N VAL A 111 -7.58 23.56 4.06
CA VAL A 111 -8.34 24.76 4.46
C VAL A 111 -8.31 25.00 5.96
N ALA A 112 -8.44 23.94 6.76
CA ALA A 112 -8.56 24.02 8.22
C ALA A 112 -7.33 23.52 9.00
N GLY A 113 -6.28 23.07 8.31
CA GLY A 113 -5.05 22.53 8.92
C GLY A 113 -4.22 23.61 9.63
N SER A 114 -3.91 23.39 10.90
CA SER A 114 -3.08 24.33 11.68
C SER A 114 -1.57 24.18 11.45
N LYS A 115 -1.11 23.04 10.93
CA LYS A 115 0.32 22.77 10.68
C LYS A 115 0.61 22.81 9.19
N HIS A 116 1.70 23.50 8.86
CA HIS A 116 2.12 23.74 7.49
C HIS A 116 3.48 23.10 7.23
N PHE A 117 3.69 22.61 6.01
CA PHE A 117 4.99 22.13 5.56
C PHE A 117 5.93 23.29 5.24
N GLN A 118 7.24 23.03 5.32
CA GLN A 118 8.30 24.02 5.04
C GLN A 118 8.41 24.38 3.55
N ARG A 119 7.97 23.51 2.65
CA ARG A 119 8.17 23.62 1.21
C ARG A 119 6.85 23.63 0.42
N PRO A 120 6.83 24.27 -0.77
CA PRO A 120 5.68 24.26 -1.66
C PRO A 120 5.35 22.84 -2.14
N MET A 121 4.14 22.66 -2.68
CA MET A 121 3.70 21.40 -3.25
C MET A 121 4.62 20.97 -4.41
N PRO A 122 5.08 19.71 -4.49
CA PRO A 122 5.88 19.25 -5.61
C PRO A 122 5.07 19.23 -6.92
N PRO A 123 5.68 19.54 -8.08
CA PRO A 123 4.96 19.69 -9.35
C PRO A 123 4.08 18.50 -9.74
N PHE A 124 4.52 17.27 -9.47
CA PHE A 124 3.80 16.06 -9.87
C PHE A 124 2.41 15.93 -9.24
N ILE A 125 2.17 16.54 -8.07
CA ILE A 125 0.83 16.57 -7.45
C ILE A 125 -0.15 17.43 -8.26
N TYR A 126 0.33 18.52 -8.86
CA TYR A 126 -0.49 19.30 -9.81
C TYR A 126 -0.72 18.53 -11.11
N THR A 127 0.27 17.75 -11.58
CA THR A 127 0.09 16.83 -12.72
C THR A 127 -0.96 15.75 -12.40
N SER A 128 -0.99 15.21 -11.18
CA SER A 128 -2.03 14.30 -10.71
C SER A 128 -3.41 14.96 -10.71
N LEU A 129 -3.54 16.21 -10.24
CA LEU A 129 -4.82 16.93 -10.32
C LEU A 129 -5.26 17.17 -11.77
N ALA A 130 -4.33 17.52 -12.67
CA ALA A 130 -4.62 17.65 -14.10
C ALA A 130 -5.07 16.32 -14.73
N PHE A 131 -4.49 15.19 -14.33
CA PHE A 131 -4.92 13.86 -14.77
C PHE A 131 -6.32 13.49 -14.25
N ILE A 132 -6.69 13.90 -13.03
CA ILE A 132 -8.09 13.76 -12.55
C ILE A 132 -9.05 14.61 -13.38
N VAL A 133 -8.69 15.85 -13.70
CA VAL A 133 -9.51 16.71 -14.57
C VAL A 133 -9.67 16.11 -15.96
N LEU A 134 -8.60 15.56 -16.55
CA LEU A 134 -8.68 14.80 -17.79
C LEU A 134 -9.60 13.59 -17.64
N ALA A 135 -9.50 12.81 -16.56
CA ALA A 135 -10.32 11.62 -16.38
C ALA A 135 -11.82 11.94 -16.22
N VAL A 136 -12.15 13.08 -15.62
CA VAL A 136 -13.53 13.60 -15.60
C VAL A 136 -13.97 14.04 -16.99
N ALA A 137 -13.13 14.75 -17.75
CA ALA A 137 -13.44 15.17 -19.11
C ALA A 137 -13.64 13.97 -20.06
N SER A 138 -12.71 13.02 -20.07
CA SER A 138 -12.80 11.74 -20.80
C SER A 138 -14.05 10.96 -20.39
N GLY A 139 -14.37 10.85 -19.09
CA GLY A 139 -15.61 10.22 -18.63
C GLY A 139 -16.91 10.95 -19.01
N LEU A 140 -16.86 12.25 -19.33
CA LEU A 140 -18.00 13.02 -19.86
C LEU A 140 -18.10 12.98 -21.39
N MET A 141 -17.01 12.60 -22.07
CA MET A 141 -16.92 12.46 -23.53
C MET A 141 -17.12 11.01 -24.00
N SER A 142 -17.17 10.06 -23.06
CA SER A 142 -17.29 8.63 -23.34
C SER A 142 -18.70 8.24 -23.79
N ASP A 143 -18.77 7.38 -24.81
CA ASP A 143 -20.01 6.69 -25.23
C ASP A 143 -20.39 5.53 -24.28
N GLY A 144 -19.54 5.20 -23.31
CA GLY A 144 -19.77 4.19 -22.30
C GLY A 144 -20.85 4.59 -21.27
N PRO A 145 -21.51 3.61 -20.61
CA PRO A 145 -22.51 3.91 -19.58
C PRO A 145 -21.86 4.54 -18.34
N ILE A 146 -22.56 5.44 -17.65
CA ILE A 146 -22.04 6.14 -16.47
C ILE A 146 -21.59 5.21 -15.32
N THR A 147 -22.10 3.97 -15.29
CA THR A 147 -21.66 2.91 -14.37
C THR A 147 -20.24 2.43 -14.67
N GLU A 148 -19.86 2.35 -15.94
CA GLU A 148 -18.49 2.05 -16.39
C GLU A 148 -17.54 3.16 -15.93
N VAL A 149 -17.88 4.42 -16.23
CA VAL A 149 -17.12 5.62 -15.81
C VAL A 149 -16.91 5.64 -14.29
N ALA A 150 -17.96 5.37 -13.51
CA ALA A 150 -17.87 5.30 -12.05
C ALA A 150 -16.99 4.14 -11.55
N ALA A 151 -17.07 2.97 -12.21
CA ALA A 151 -16.24 1.81 -11.88
C ALA A 151 -14.77 2.04 -12.26
N GLY A 152 -14.49 2.63 -13.42
CA GLY A 152 -13.16 3.03 -13.87
C GLY A 152 -12.55 4.06 -12.93
N ALA A 153 -13.27 5.14 -12.61
CA ALA A 153 -12.82 6.17 -11.67
C ALA A 153 -12.48 5.57 -10.30
N LYS A 154 -13.27 4.60 -9.80
CA LYS A 154 -12.91 3.83 -8.60
C LYS A 154 -11.61 3.07 -8.78
N ARG A 155 -11.43 2.29 -9.85
CA ARG A 155 -10.20 1.49 -10.11
C ARG A 155 -8.95 2.37 -10.05
N TYR A 156 -8.91 3.46 -10.83
CA TYR A 156 -7.77 4.39 -10.89
C TYR A 156 -7.52 5.17 -9.59
N PHE A 157 -8.56 5.75 -8.98
CA PHE A 157 -8.39 6.82 -8.00
C PHE A 157 -8.65 6.42 -6.54
N GLN A 158 -9.15 5.20 -6.28
CA GLN A 158 -9.52 4.73 -4.92
C GLN A 158 -8.44 4.96 -3.84
N PHE A 159 -7.14 4.89 -4.18
CA PHE A 159 -6.04 5.12 -3.23
C PHE A 159 -5.32 6.45 -3.38
N TRP A 160 -5.66 7.29 -4.37
CA TRP A 160 -4.97 8.58 -4.58
C TRP A 160 -5.17 9.56 -3.41
N GLY A 161 -6.22 9.38 -2.61
CA GLY A 161 -6.37 10.10 -1.35
C GLY A 161 -5.24 9.85 -0.35
N VAL A 162 -4.55 8.71 -0.40
CA VAL A 162 -3.33 8.45 0.39
C VAL A 162 -2.21 9.39 -0.06
N MET A 163 -1.99 9.50 -1.37
CA MET A 163 -1.01 10.41 -1.96
C MET A 163 -1.30 11.86 -1.56
N PHE A 164 -2.54 12.32 -1.74
CA PHE A 164 -2.92 13.70 -1.40
C PHE A 164 -2.84 13.97 0.11
N LEU A 165 -3.27 13.04 0.96
CA LEU A 165 -3.19 13.21 2.41
C LEU A 165 -1.73 13.37 2.88
N MET A 166 -0.83 12.53 2.37
CA MET A 166 0.60 12.64 2.69
C MET A 166 1.26 13.88 2.09
N ALA A 167 0.73 14.39 0.98
CA ALA A 167 1.16 15.65 0.38
C ALA A 167 0.70 16.90 1.17
N VAL A 168 -0.35 16.83 1.99
CA VAL A 168 -0.89 18.00 2.71
C VAL A 168 -0.74 17.94 4.23
N VAL A 169 -0.73 16.75 4.84
CA VAL A 169 -0.59 16.56 6.29
C VAL A 169 0.88 16.36 6.67
N PRO A 170 1.48 17.22 7.50
CA PRO A 170 2.85 17.06 7.99
C PRO A 170 2.92 15.99 9.08
N PHE A 171 2.85 14.72 8.68
CA PHE A 171 3.14 13.58 9.53
C PHE A 171 4.59 13.64 10.05
N SER A 172 4.83 13.15 11.26
CA SER A 172 6.16 13.13 11.87
C SER A 172 7.05 12.03 11.27
N GLU A 173 8.38 12.24 11.28
CA GLU A 173 9.38 11.24 10.90
C GLU A 173 9.15 9.88 11.63
N LYS A 174 8.73 9.91 12.90
CA LYS A 174 8.43 8.71 13.69
C LYS A 174 7.23 7.93 13.14
N GLN A 175 6.17 8.60 12.71
CA GLN A 175 4.99 7.95 12.14
C GLN A 175 5.35 7.26 10.81
N VAL A 176 6.01 7.99 9.91
CA VAL A 176 6.46 7.45 8.62
C VAL A 176 7.44 6.28 8.80
N ARG A 177 8.39 6.39 9.73
CA ARG A 177 9.31 5.29 10.06
C ARG A 177 8.59 4.07 10.60
N ASN A 178 7.56 4.24 11.43
CA ASN A 178 6.77 3.11 11.93
C ASN A 178 5.97 2.42 10.81
N TRP A 179 5.43 3.17 9.84
CA TRP A 179 4.77 2.59 8.66
C TRP A 179 5.75 1.80 7.79
N LEU A 180 6.96 2.31 7.58
CA LEU A 180 8.01 1.60 6.81
C LEU A 180 8.51 0.34 7.55
N LEU A 181 8.59 0.37 8.88
CA LEU A 181 8.87 -0.81 9.69
C LEU A 181 7.72 -1.84 9.65
N PHE A 182 6.47 -1.39 9.59
CA PHE A 182 5.32 -2.28 9.34
C PHE A 182 5.41 -2.94 7.97
N ILE A 183 5.79 -2.22 6.92
CA ILE A 183 5.97 -2.78 5.56
C ILE A 183 7.09 -3.84 5.54
N LEU A 184 8.18 -3.66 6.29
CA LEU A 184 9.16 -4.73 6.53
C LEU A 184 8.52 -5.95 7.23
N GLY A 185 7.65 -5.71 8.22
CA GLY A 185 6.85 -6.76 8.87
C GLY A 185 5.93 -7.50 7.89
N VAL A 186 5.25 -6.80 6.98
CA VAL A 186 4.44 -7.41 5.90
C VAL A 186 5.32 -8.27 4.98
N GLY A 187 6.53 -7.81 4.64
CA GLY A 187 7.50 -8.61 3.90
C GLY A 187 7.86 -9.93 4.59
N LEU A 188 8.13 -9.89 5.90
CA LEU A 188 8.37 -11.11 6.68
C LEU A 188 7.11 -11.99 6.79
N MET A 189 5.92 -11.38 6.84
CA MET A 189 4.64 -12.08 6.95
C MET A 189 4.31 -12.93 5.71
N GLN A 190 4.89 -12.62 4.54
CA GLN A 190 4.69 -13.44 3.34
C GLN A 190 5.24 -14.87 3.50
N LEU A 191 6.25 -15.09 4.35
CA LEU A 191 6.89 -16.39 4.50
C LEU A 191 5.92 -17.51 4.93
N PRO A 192 5.22 -17.43 6.09
CA PRO A 192 4.25 -18.46 6.46
C PRO A 192 3.07 -18.57 5.50
N PHE A 193 2.63 -17.47 4.87
CA PHE A 193 1.55 -17.51 3.86
C PHE A 193 1.97 -18.26 2.59
N THR A 194 3.15 -17.95 2.03
CA THR A 194 3.68 -18.64 0.84
C THR A 194 4.05 -20.08 1.12
N LEU A 195 4.57 -20.39 2.32
CA LEU A 195 4.77 -21.78 2.76
C LEU A 195 3.45 -22.55 2.83
N TYR A 196 2.41 -21.98 3.44
CA TYR A 196 1.10 -22.61 3.52
C TYR A 196 0.47 -22.82 2.12
N GLN A 197 0.49 -21.79 1.27
CA GLN A 197 0.03 -21.88 -0.12
C GLN A 197 0.79 -22.97 -0.88
N ARG A 198 2.12 -23.00 -0.80
CA ARG A 198 2.98 -23.97 -1.49
C ARG A 198 2.77 -25.41 -1.02
N VAL A 199 2.72 -25.63 0.30
CA VAL A 199 2.74 -26.98 0.90
C VAL A 199 1.34 -27.59 1.01
N VAL A 200 0.30 -26.77 1.19
CA VAL A 200 -1.07 -27.24 1.43
C VAL A 200 -1.99 -26.99 0.24
N LEU A 201 -1.94 -25.81 -0.38
CA LEU A 201 -2.93 -25.43 -1.39
C LEU A 201 -2.55 -25.87 -2.81
N VAL A 202 -1.28 -25.72 -3.21
CA VAL A 202 -0.84 -26.14 -4.55
C VAL A 202 -1.12 -27.63 -4.81
N PRO A 203 -0.80 -28.58 -3.90
CA PRO A 203 -1.15 -29.99 -4.12
C PRO A 203 -2.65 -30.25 -4.35
N GLY A 204 -3.53 -29.40 -3.81
CA GLY A 204 -4.98 -29.50 -4.00
C GLY A 204 -5.50 -29.03 -5.35
N VAL A 205 -4.68 -28.36 -6.17
CA VAL A 205 -5.04 -27.87 -7.52
C VAL A 205 -4.13 -28.40 -8.64
N MET A 206 -3.05 -29.13 -8.30
CA MET A 206 -2.22 -29.85 -9.25
C MET A 206 -3.05 -30.97 -9.91
N GLY A 207 -3.48 -30.73 -11.16
CA GLY A 207 -4.41 -31.61 -11.90
C GLY A 207 -5.70 -30.93 -12.36
N TYR A 208 -5.89 -29.63 -12.09
CA TYR A 208 -6.96 -28.85 -12.72
C TYR A 208 -6.63 -28.55 -14.19
N ASP A 209 -7.19 -29.35 -15.10
CA ASP A 209 -7.10 -29.12 -16.54
C ASP A 209 -8.03 -27.96 -16.95
N LYS A 210 -7.50 -26.74 -16.88
CA LYS A 210 -8.14 -25.51 -17.34
C LYS A 210 -7.16 -24.72 -18.23
N PRO A 211 -7.55 -24.32 -19.44
CA PRO A 211 -6.70 -23.51 -20.31
C PRO A 211 -6.19 -22.25 -19.60
N GLY A 212 -4.87 -22.04 -19.60
CA GLY A 212 -4.23 -20.90 -18.94
C GLY A 212 -4.08 -21.00 -17.40
N PHE A 213 -4.50 -22.09 -16.77
CA PHE A 213 -4.31 -22.29 -15.32
C PHE A 213 -2.89 -22.79 -15.01
N VAL A 214 -2.12 -22.01 -14.25
CA VAL A 214 -0.83 -22.42 -13.70
C VAL A 214 -0.98 -22.66 -12.19
N PRO A 215 -0.82 -23.89 -11.67
CA PRO A 215 -1.03 -24.21 -10.25
C PRO A 215 -0.22 -23.37 -9.25
N PHE A 216 0.93 -22.82 -9.68
CA PHE A 216 1.83 -22.04 -8.85
C PHE A 216 1.41 -20.56 -8.73
N ASP A 217 0.59 -20.03 -9.65
CA ASP A 217 0.14 -18.63 -9.63
C ASP A 217 -0.76 -18.29 -8.42
N ILE A 218 -1.27 -19.31 -7.73
CA ILE A 218 -2.02 -19.17 -6.48
C ILE A 218 -1.13 -18.72 -5.29
N ILE A 219 0.19 -18.80 -5.42
CA ILE A 219 1.14 -18.39 -4.37
C ILE A 219 1.32 -16.87 -4.42
N VAL A 220 0.49 -16.17 -3.65
CA VAL A 220 0.39 -14.71 -3.63
C VAL A 220 0.74 -14.09 -2.27
N GLY A 221 1.09 -14.91 -1.27
CA GLY A 221 1.34 -14.47 0.09
C GLY A 221 0.08 -13.87 0.71
N THR A 222 0.15 -12.62 1.18
CA THR A 222 -0.99 -11.86 1.73
C THR A 222 -1.67 -10.95 0.69
N PHE A 223 -1.38 -11.12 -0.60
CA PHE A 223 -2.01 -10.35 -1.68
C PHE A 223 -3.17 -11.11 -2.36
N GLU A 224 -3.81 -10.47 -3.34
CA GLU A 224 -4.99 -10.98 -4.03
C GLU A 224 -4.67 -12.22 -4.87
N GLY A 225 -5.55 -13.23 -4.86
CA GLY A 225 -5.42 -14.42 -5.70
C GLY A 225 -6.64 -15.33 -5.59
N SER A 226 -6.68 -16.38 -6.40
CA SER A 226 -7.78 -17.35 -6.40
C SER A 226 -7.28 -18.79 -6.50
N MET A 227 -8.00 -19.72 -5.86
CA MET A 227 -7.85 -21.17 -6.05
C MET A 227 -8.18 -21.63 -7.49
N THR A 228 -8.79 -20.77 -8.32
CA THR A 228 -9.15 -21.07 -9.71
C THR A 228 -8.17 -20.51 -10.74
N GLY A 229 -7.07 -19.88 -10.31
CA GLY A 229 -6.05 -19.29 -11.19
C GLY A 229 -5.98 -17.78 -11.10
N GLY A 230 -4.83 -17.24 -11.51
CA GLY A 230 -4.51 -15.82 -11.41
C GLY A 230 -4.16 -15.38 -9.98
N GLY A 231 -3.18 -14.47 -9.89
CA GLY A 231 -2.70 -14.01 -8.60
C GLY A 231 -1.75 -12.81 -8.64
N ALA A 232 -1.71 -12.08 -7.54
CA ALA A 232 -0.83 -10.96 -7.26
C ALA A 232 0.62 -11.40 -6.94
N SER A 233 1.08 -12.53 -7.45
CA SER A 233 2.45 -13.06 -7.22
C SER A 233 3.53 -12.06 -7.65
N SER A 234 3.30 -11.33 -8.75
CA SER A 234 4.15 -10.22 -9.20
C SER A 234 4.20 -9.01 -8.24
N ILE A 235 3.14 -8.78 -7.47
CA ILE A 235 3.04 -7.67 -6.49
C ILE A 235 3.65 -8.11 -5.15
N MET A 236 3.45 -9.37 -4.76
CA MET A 236 4.21 -9.99 -3.68
C MET A 236 5.71 -9.89 -3.95
N ALA A 237 6.14 -10.24 -5.17
CA ALA A 237 7.52 -10.13 -5.59
C ALA A 237 8.03 -8.68 -5.57
N MET A 238 7.23 -7.72 -6.04
CA MET A 238 7.54 -6.29 -5.94
C MET A 238 7.79 -5.85 -4.51
N LEU A 239 6.90 -6.20 -3.57
CA LEU A 239 7.09 -5.90 -2.15
C LEU A 239 8.38 -6.54 -1.63
N GLN A 240 8.59 -7.84 -1.89
CA GLN A 240 9.76 -8.56 -1.41
C GLN A 240 11.07 -7.97 -1.91
N VAL A 241 11.20 -7.72 -3.21
CA VAL A 241 12.42 -7.13 -3.80
C VAL A 241 12.67 -5.74 -3.22
N MET A 242 11.63 -4.92 -3.03
CA MET A 242 11.76 -3.60 -2.40
C MET A 242 12.21 -3.67 -0.93
N VAL A 243 11.64 -4.57 -0.13
CA VAL A 243 11.98 -4.75 1.29
C VAL A 243 13.38 -5.38 1.45
N LEU A 244 13.72 -6.35 0.61
CA LEU A 244 15.05 -6.97 0.53
C LEU A 244 16.12 -5.92 0.20
N PHE A 245 15.87 -5.08 -0.80
CA PHE A 245 16.75 -3.95 -1.13
C PHE A 245 16.89 -2.98 0.04
N ALA A 246 15.80 -2.66 0.74
CA ALA A 246 15.82 -1.79 1.91
C ALA A 246 16.69 -2.35 3.05
N VAL A 247 16.59 -3.66 3.33
CA VAL A 247 17.44 -4.36 4.32
C VAL A 247 18.91 -4.29 3.93
N PHE A 248 19.25 -4.59 2.67
CA PHE A 248 20.62 -4.54 2.18
C PHE A 248 21.20 -3.11 2.20
N TYR A 249 20.40 -2.10 1.84
CA TYR A 249 20.82 -0.70 1.90
C TYR A 249 20.96 -0.18 3.34
N ALA A 250 20.08 -0.62 4.25
CA ALA A 250 20.18 -0.31 5.68
C ALA A 250 21.46 -0.88 6.30
N TRP A 251 21.88 -2.08 5.89
CA TRP A 251 23.18 -2.64 6.26
C TRP A 251 24.35 -1.78 5.74
N ARG A 252 24.32 -1.39 4.46
CA ARG A 252 25.33 -0.52 3.83
C ARG A 252 25.48 0.83 4.54
N GLU A 253 24.36 1.43 4.95
CA GLU A 253 24.33 2.69 5.74
C GLU A 253 24.64 2.49 7.24
N LYS A 254 24.89 1.24 7.67
CA LYS A 254 25.16 0.84 9.07
C LYS A 254 24.00 1.09 10.04
N LEU A 255 22.77 1.05 9.53
CA LEU A 255 21.53 1.03 10.31
C LEU A 255 21.18 -0.38 10.82
N LEU A 256 21.66 -1.42 10.13
CA LEU A 256 21.56 -2.83 10.54
C LEU A 256 22.95 -3.46 10.66
N ASN A 257 23.09 -4.46 11.54
CA ASN A 257 24.30 -5.28 11.65
C ASN A 257 24.24 -6.47 10.68
N GLY A 258 25.39 -7.11 10.42
CA GLY A 258 25.48 -8.21 9.44
C GLY A 258 24.61 -9.43 9.78
N PHE A 259 24.49 -9.79 11.07
CA PHE A 259 23.68 -10.92 11.51
C PHE A 259 22.19 -10.73 11.21
N TRP A 260 21.60 -9.60 11.62
CA TRP A 260 20.21 -9.28 11.31
C TRP A 260 19.98 -9.12 9.82
N THR A 261 20.95 -8.58 9.08
CA THR A 261 20.88 -8.45 7.62
C THR A 261 20.80 -9.82 6.96
N LEU A 262 21.63 -10.79 7.37
CA LEU A 262 21.61 -12.16 6.85
C LEU A 262 20.26 -12.84 7.16
N LEU A 263 19.80 -12.78 8.40
CA LEU A 263 18.54 -13.40 8.83
C LEU A 263 17.34 -12.85 8.06
N LEU A 264 17.22 -11.52 7.95
CA LEU A 264 16.16 -10.87 7.19
C LEU A 264 16.26 -11.18 5.69
N THR A 265 17.48 -11.17 5.12
CA THR A 265 17.72 -11.53 3.71
C THR A 265 17.21 -12.94 3.40
N VAL A 266 17.53 -13.94 4.23
CA VAL A 266 17.05 -15.32 4.05
C VAL A 266 15.52 -15.39 4.15
N ALA A 267 14.93 -14.74 5.17
CA ALA A 267 13.48 -14.75 5.36
C ALA A 267 12.68 -14.08 4.22
N LEU A 268 13.25 -13.07 3.56
CA LEU A 268 12.63 -12.34 2.44
C LEU A 268 12.89 -13.00 1.08
N LEU A 269 13.98 -13.78 0.93
CA LEU A 269 14.28 -14.51 -0.30
C LEU A 269 13.41 -15.77 -0.48
N VAL A 270 13.06 -16.47 0.60
CA VAL A 270 12.27 -17.72 0.49
C VAL A 270 10.91 -17.49 -0.22
N PRO A 271 10.08 -16.49 0.11
CA PRO A 271 8.82 -16.21 -0.59
C PRO A 271 8.98 -16.01 -2.11
N LEU A 272 10.08 -15.38 -2.55
CA LEU A 272 10.38 -15.19 -3.98
C LEU A 272 10.66 -16.50 -4.69
N GLY A 273 11.36 -17.42 -4.02
CA GLY A 273 11.59 -18.77 -4.53
C GLY A 273 10.28 -19.58 -4.58
N LEU A 274 9.42 -19.48 -3.58
CA LEU A 274 8.19 -20.30 -3.53
C LEU A 274 7.15 -19.90 -4.59
N GLY A 275 7.01 -18.62 -4.91
CA GLY A 275 5.93 -18.08 -5.77
C GLY A 275 6.18 -18.05 -7.28
N GLU A 276 7.20 -18.76 -7.78
CA GLU A 276 7.52 -18.93 -9.21
C GLU A 276 7.60 -17.62 -10.05
N THR A 277 7.91 -16.49 -9.41
CA THR A 277 7.65 -15.18 -10.05
C THR A 277 8.76 -14.71 -10.99
N LYS A 278 8.72 -15.17 -12.25
CA LYS A 278 9.73 -14.88 -13.31
C LYS A 278 10.18 -13.40 -13.41
N VAL A 279 9.29 -12.42 -13.20
CA VAL A 279 9.60 -10.97 -13.31
C VAL A 279 10.67 -10.48 -12.33
N VAL A 280 10.93 -11.21 -11.24
CA VAL A 280 11.99 -10.88 -10.24
C VAL A 280 13.35 -10.72 -10.90
N LEU A 281 13.64 -11.53 -11.94
CA LEU A 281 14.91 -11.51 -12.67
C LEU A 281 15.18 -10.16 -13.37
N ILE A 282 14.12 -9.46 -13.79
CA ILE A 282 14.20 -8.11 -14.40
C ILE A 282 14.08 -7.03 -13.31
N MET A 283 13.28 -7.28 -12.28
CA MET A 283 12.99 -6.31 -11.24
C MET A 283 14.20 -6.02 -10.34
N MET A 284 15.02 -7.02 -10.00
CA MET A 284 16.24 -6.81 -9.20
C MET A 284 17.28 -5.89 -9.88
N PRO A 285 17.67 -6.07 -11.16
CA PRO A 285 18.56 -5.14 -11.83
C PRO A 285 17.94 -3.75 -12.02
N VAL A 286 16.62 -3.63 -12.25
CA VAL A 286 15.94 -2.33 -12.28
C VAL A 286 16.04 -1.60 -10.93
N VAL A 287 15.79 -2.29 -9.82
CA VAL A 287 15.93 -1.73 -8.46
C VAL A 287 17.36 -1.27 -8.19
N LEU A 288 18.35 -2.09 -8.52
CA LEU A 288 19.76 -1.73 -8.30
C LEU A 288 20.22 -0.59 -9.22
N PHE A 289 19.80 -0.58 -10.50
CA PHE A 289 20.07 0.51 -11.43
C PHE A 289 19.49 1.83 -10.92
N ALA A 290 18.19 1.85 -10.62
CA ALA A 290 17.48 3.06 -10.19
C ALA A 290 17.98 3.57 -8.83
N ALA A 291 18.17 2.66 -7.88
CA ALA A 291 18.71 3.02 -6.58
C ALA A 291 20.11 3.62 -6.68
N TYR A 292 20.98 3.11 -7.57
CA TYR A 292 22.39 3.48 -7.67
C TYR A 292 22.74 4.31 -8.93
N PHE A 293 21.77 4.98 -9.54
CA PHE A 293 22.00 5.78 -10.75
C PHE A 293 23.07 6.87 -10.56
N ASP A 294 23.22 7.40 -9.34
CA ASP A 294 24.28 8.36 -8.98
C ASP A 294 25.71 7.79 -9.12
N LEU A 295 25.88 6.46 -9.07
CA LEU A 295 27.15 5.78 -9.29
C LEU A 295 27.47 5.56 -10.76
N VAL A 296 26.48 5.56 -11.67
CA VAL A 296 26.69 5.43 -13.12
C VAL A 296 27.64 6.53 -13.61
N ALA A 297 27.33 7.79 -13.28
CA ALA A 297 28.15 8.93 -13.68
C ALA A 297 29.46 9.07 -12.88
N LYS A 298 29.48 8.67 -11.60
CA LYS A 298 30.62 8.92 -10.70
C LYS A 298 31.65 7.78 -10.68
N ARG A 299 31.23 6.54 -10.93
CA ARG A 299 32.05 5.31 -10.84
C ARG A 299 31.52 4.25 -11.83
N PRO A 300 31.55 4.49 -13.15
CA PRO A 300 30.95 3.61 -14.15
C PRO A 300 31.45 2.16 -14.08
N LEU A 301 32.74 1.92 -13.79
CA LEU A 301 33.28 0.56 -13.63
C LEU A 301 32.71 -0.17 -12.40
N ALA A 302 32.51 0.53 -11.28
CA ALA A 302 31.91 -0.07 -10.09
C ALA A 302 30.41 -0.33 -10.31
N PHE A 303 29.74 0.54 -11.07
CA PHE A 303 28.36 0.32 -11.49
C PHE A 303 28.24 -0.89 -12.43
N LEU A 304 29.10 -1.00 -13.44
CA LEU A 304 29.17 -2.16 -14.34
C LEU A 304 29.41 -3.45 -13.57
N GLY A 305 30.31 -3.45 -12.58
CA GLY A 305 30.52 -4.59 -11.69
C GLY A 305 29.27 -5.01 -10.91
N ILE A 306 28.46 -4.05 -10.44
CA ILE A 306 27.16 -4.33 -9.79
C ILE A 306 26.18 -4.93 -10.81
N VAL A 307 26.09 -4.37 -12.03
CA VAL A 307 25.20 -4.89 -13.08
C VAL A 307 25.59 -6.32 -13.47
N VAL A 308 26.87 -6.58 -13.74
CA VAL A 308 27.37 -7.93 -14.07
C VAL A 308 27.12 -8.91 -12.93
N ALA A 309 27.39 -8.53 -11.69
CA ALA A 309 27.10 -9.38 -10.53
C ALA A 309 25.59 -9.65 -10.37
N THR A 310 24.74 -8.68 -10.68
CA THR A 310 23.27 -8.84 -10.62
C THR A 310 22.76 -9.74 -11.74
N LEU A 311 23.26 -9.58 -12.97
CA LEU A 311 22.91 -10.44 -14.09
C LEU A 311 23.41 -11.87 -13.87
N PHE A 312 24.61 -12.04 -13.31
CA PHE A 312 25.15 -13.35 -12.95
C PHE A 312 24.34 -14.03 -11.83
N PHE A 313 23.98 -13.29 -10.78
CA PHE A 313 23.10 -13.82 -9.72
C PHE A 313 21.68 -14.11 -10.24
N GLY A 314 21.14 -13.28 -11.13
CA GLY A 314 19.89 -13.53 -11.85
C GLY A 314 19.96 -14.76 -12.74
N ALA A 315 21.09 -14.99 -13.43
CA ALA A 315 21.32 -16.20 -14.22
C ALA A 315 21.43 -17.46 -13.35
N ILE A 316 22.05 -17.37 -12.16
CA ILE A 316 22.07 -18.48 -11.18
C ILE A 316 20.65 -18.78 -10.69
N LEU A 317 19.87 -17.76 -10.33
CA LEU A 317 18.47 -17.93 -9.91
C LEU A 317 17.61 -18.50 -11.05
N GLY A 318 17.78 -17.98 -12.27
CA GLY A 318 17.12 -18.51 -13.48
C GLY A 318 17.50 -19.96 -13.76
N TYR A 319 18.76 -20.33 -13.60
CA TYR A 319 19.20 -21.73 -13.73
C TYR A 319 18.57 -22.63 -12.66
N PHE A 320 18.61 -22.22 -11.38
CA PHE A 320 17.94 -22.96 -10.30
C PHE A 320 16.45 -23.13 -10.58
N TYR A 321 15.80 -22.08 -11.07
CA TYR A 321 14.41 -22.08 -11.48
C TYR A 321 14.13 -23.08 -12.63
N PHE A 322 14.86 -22.98 -13.74
CA PHE A 322 14.65 -23.79 -14.96
C PHE A 322 15.17 -25.24 -14.86
N VAL A 323 15.91 -25.60 -13.81
CA VAL A 323 16.52 -26.94 -13.66
C VAL A 323 16.12 -27.66 -12.38
N VAL A 324 15.86 -26.94 -11.29
CA VAL A 324 15.55 -27.54 -9.97
C VAL A 324 14.07 -27.40 -9.59
N GLN A 325 13.35 -26.42 -10.16
CA GLN A 325 11.98 -26.12 -9.76
C GLN A 325 10.90 -26.62 -10.73
N THR A 326 11.30 -27.01 -11.95
CA THR A 326 10.41 -27.48 -13.02
C THR A 326 9.61 -28.72 -12.58
N SER A 327 8.28 -28.67 -12.76
CA SER A 327 7.33 -29.71 -12.34
C SER A 327 6.26 -29.91 -13.42
N GLY A 328 5.74 -31.12 -13.60
CA GLY A 328 4.73 -31.44 -14.63
C GLY A 328 5.34 -31.71 -16.01
N ASP A 329 4.59 -31.51 -17.09
CA ASP A 329 5.03 -31.84 -18.47
C ASP A 329 6.30 -31.08 -18.90
N ILE A 330 6.54 -29.89 -18.31
CA ILE A 330 7.74 -29.09 -18.53
C ILE A 330 9.00 -29.80 -17.99
N ALA A 331 8.87 -30.72 -17.03
CA ALA A 331 10.00 -31.50 -16.52
C ALA A 331 10.57 -32.50 -17.54
N ASN A 332 9.83 -32.79 -18.62
CA ASN A 332 10.30 -33.59 -19.76
C ASN A 332 10.89 -32.73 -20.90
N MET A 333 10.74 -31.40 -20.84
CA MET A 333 11.32 -30.49 -21.85
C MET A 333 12.81 -30.27 -21.58
N SER A 334 13.62 -30.19 -22.64
CA SER A 334 15.00 -29.76 -22.51
C SER A 334 15.10 -28.29 -22.08
N PHE A 335 16.25 -27.90 -21.52
CA PHE A 335 16.52 -26.50 -21.15
C PHE A 335 16.37 -25.54 -22.34
N ASP A 336 16.74 -25.98 -23.55
CA ASP A 336 16.59 -25.17 -24.78
C ASP A 336 15.12 -24.98 -25.17
N GLU A 337 14.29 -26.03 -25.07
CA GLU A 337 12.84 -25.95 -25.34
C GLU A 337 12.11 -25.06 -24.31
N ASN A 338 12.39 -25.24 -23.02
CA ASN A 338 11.76 -24.45 -21.95
C ASN A 338 12.18 -22.96 -22.04
N LEU A 339 13.45 -22.70 -22.39
CA LEU A 339 13.93 -21.34 -22.64
C LEU A 339 13.29 -20.73 -23.89
N ARG A 340 13.20 -21.48 -25.00
CA ARG A 340 12.53 -21.03 -26.24
C ARG A 340 11.05 -20.74 -26.03
N ASP A 341 10.29 -21.65 -25.43
CA ASP A 341 8.85 -21.46 -25.23
C ASP A 341 8.59 -20.31 -24.24
N THR A 342 9.42 -20.15 -23.20
CA THR A 342 9.39 -18.95 -22.34
C THR A 342 9.69 -17.66 -23.11
N ILE A 343 10.64 -17.67 -24.07
CA ILE A 343 10.95 -16.52 -24.91
C ILE A 343 9.82 -16.24 -25.91
N GLU A 344 9.28 -17.26 -26.61
CA GLU A 344 8.17 -17.10 -27.55
C GLU A 344 6.89 -16.61 -26.87
N TYR A 345 6.61 -17.08 -25.66
CA TYR A 345 5.44 -16.67 -24.86
C TYR A 345 5.54 -15.24 -24.32
N ASN A 346 6.75 -14.76 -23.99
CA ASN A 346 6.94 -13.41 -23.41
C ASN A 346 7.39 -12.34 -24.42
N PHE A 347 8.07 -12.74 -25.49
CA PHE A 347 8.74 -11.86 -26.47
C PHE A 347 8.50 -12.25 -27.94
N GLY A 348 7.76 -13.33 -28.23
CA GLY A 348 7.43 -13.76 -29.59
C GLY A 348 6.10 -13.20 -30.11
N ASN A 349 5.62 -13.75 -31.22
CA ASN A 349 4.35 -13.35 -31.85
C ASN A 349 3.13 -14.14 -31.36
N ARG A 350 3.27 -15.02 -30.36
CA ARG A 350 2.10 -15.70 -29.77
C ARG A 350 1.35 -14.71 -28.86
N GLY A 351 0.07 -14.55 -29.15
CA GLY A 351 -0.86 -13.80 -28.32
C GLY A 351 -1.24 -14.54 -27.05
N TYR A 352 -1.70 -13.81 -26.02
CA TYR A 352 -2.47 -14.44 -24.95
C TYR A 352 -3.70 -15.13 -25.55
N TYR A 353 -3.97 -16.37 -25.15
CA TYR A 353 -5.07 -17.21 -25.65
C TYR A 353 -5.14 -17.35 -27.19
N ALA A 354 -3.97 -17.44 -27.84
CA ALA A 354 -3.77 -17.64 -29.28
C ALA A 354 -4.23 -16.52 -30.24
N THR A 355 -5.14 -15.62 -29.82
CA THR A 355 -5.61 -14.48 -30.65
C THR A 355 -5.28 -13.09 -30.08
N GLY A 356 -4.86 -13.00 -28.82
CA GLY A 356 -4.68 -11.73 -28.12
C GLY A 356 -3.41 -10.95 -28.45
N VAL A 357 -3.31 -9.74 -27.91
CA VAL A 357 -2.01 -9.05 -27.79
C VAL A 357 -1.14 -9.73 -26.73
N ASN A 358 0.14 -9.42 -26.71
CA ASN A 358 1.07 -9.77 -25.64
C ASN A 358 1.80 -8.51 -25.13
N ARG A 359 2.74 -8.68 -24.19
CA ARG A 359 3.42 -7.55 -23.54
C ARG A 359 4.23 -6.67 -24.49
N LEU A 360 4.63 -7.19 -25.66
CA LEU A 360 5.30 -6.40 -26.69
C LEU A 360 4.32 -5.81 -27.71
N THR A 361 3.27 -6.53 -28.07
CA THR A 361 2.34 -6.12 -29.15
C THR A 361 1.17 -5.25 -28.67
N ALA A 362 0.87 -5.17 -27.37
CA ALA A 362 -0.25 -4.38 -26.84
C ALA A 362 -0.20 -2.88 -27.22
N VAL A 363 0.97 -2.25 -27.10
CA VAL A 363 1.15 -0.82 -27.44
C VAL A 363 1.21 -0.58 -28.96
N PRO A 364 1.96 -1.36 -29.76
CA PRO A 364 1.84 -1.32 -31.22
C PRO A 364 0.40 -1.50 -31.72
N TYR A 365 -0.36 -2.43 -31.17
CA TYR A 365 -1.76 -2.66 -31.52
C TYR A 365 -2.64 -1.43 -31.26
N TRP A 366 -2.41 -0.69 -30.17
CA TRP A 366 -3.08 0.61 -29.94
C TRP A 366 -2.77 1.60 -31.06
N PHE A 367 -1.51 1.72 -31.51
CA PHE A 367 -1.16 2.60 -32.64
C PHE A 367 -1.77 2.14 -33.96
N GLU A 368 -1.89 0.83 -34.19
CA GLU A 368 -2.52 0.24 -35.38
C GLU A 368 -4.05 0.41 -35.39
N SER A 369 -4.69 0.52 -34.22
CA SER A 369 -6.13 0.75 -34.09
C SER A 369 -6.54 2.23 -34.12
N GLN A 370 -5.61 3.18 -33.94
CA GLN A 370 -5.94 4.61 -33.98
C GLN A 370 -6.20 5.12 -35.41
N SER A 371 -7.16 6.03 -35.54
CA SER A 371 -7.49 6.70 -36.79
C SER A 371 -7.31 8.20 -36.65
N TRP A 372 -6.43 8.81 -37.47
CA TRP A 372 -6.27 10.27 -37.50
C TRP A 372 -7.51 11.02 -38.03
N ASN A 373 -8.52 10.30 -38.51
CA ASN A 373 -9.83 10.88 -38.82
C ASN A 373 -10.66 11.16 -37.56
N ASP A 374 -10.38 10.49 -36.44
CA ASP A 374 -10.82 10.89 -35.10
C ASP A 374 -9.62 11.27 -34.20
N PRO A 375 -9.19 12.55 -34.25
CA PRO A 375 -8.11 13.02 -33.41
C PRO A 375 -8.52 13.17 -31.94
N ILE A 376 -9.82 13.13 -31.61
CA ILE A 376 -10.29 13.34 -30.24
C ILE A 376 -10.05 12.08 -29.42
N GLU A 377 -10.52 10.92 -29.91
CA GLU A 377 -10.26 9.62 -29.27
C GLU A 377 -8.75 9.34 -29.17
N THR A 378 -8.00 9.59 -30.25
CA THR A 378 -6.54 9.41 -30.30
C THR A 378 -5.81 10.24 -29.23
N LEU A 379 -6.26 11.48 -28.97
CA LEU A 379 -5.60 12.39 -28.02
C LEU A 379 -6.08 12.23 -26.57
N PHE A 380 -7.38 12.01 -26.36
CA PHE A 380 -8.04 12.07 -25.05
C PHE A 380 -8.64 10.74 -24.57
N GLY A 381 -8.57 9.69 -25.39
CA GLY A 381 -9.09 8.36 -25.10
C GLY A 381 -10.60 8.26 -25.23
N THR A 382 -11.11 7.07 -24.91
CA THR A 382 -12.51 6.65 -25.13
C THR A 382 -13.35 6.67 -23.85
N GLY A 383 -12.74 6.91 -22.68
CA GLY A 383 -13.44 6.96 -21.40
C GLY A 383 -12.67 6.26 -20.26
N VAL A 384 -12.79 6.77 -19.04
CA VAL A 384 -12.16 6.14 -17.88
C VAL A 384 -12.74 4.75 -17.59
N GLY A 385 -11.92 3.71 -17.81
CA GLY A 385 -12.29 2.31 -17.58
C GLY A 385 -12.96 1.62 -18.78
N SER A 386 -12.99 2.24 -19.96
CA SER A 386 -13.55 1.72 -21.21
C SER A 386 -12.79 0.50 -21.72
N SER A 387 -11.47 0.45 -21.51
CA SER A 387 -10.63 -0.63 -22.00
C SER A 387 -10.71 -1.91 -21.15
N TYR A 388 -11.39 -1.89 -19.99
CA TYR A 388 -11.27 -2.94 -18.97
C TYR A 388 -12.06 -4.20 -19.29
N GLY A 389 -11.42 -5.37 -19.20
CA GLY A 389 -12.13 -6.65 -19.25
C GLY A 389 -11.26 -7.84 -18.84
N VAL A 390 -11.86 -8.77 -18.10
CA VAL A 390 -11.24 -10.05 -17.75
C VAL A 390 -12.25 -11.15 -18.04
N ASP A 391 -11.89 -12.09 -18.92
CA ASP A 391 -12.75 -13.11 -19.55
C ASP A 391 -13.90 -13.63 -18.68
N GLY A 392 -15.11 -13.10 -18.90
CA GLY A 392 -16.34 -13.55 -18.25
C GLY A 392 -16.35 -13.49 -16.71
N LEU A 393 -15.31 -12.95 -16.08
CA LEU A 393 -15.10 -12.88 -14.63
C LEU A 393 -15.53 -11.53 -14.04
N VAL A 394 -15.75 -10.53 -14.90
CA VAL A 394 -16.29 -9.21 -14.56
C VAL A 394 -17.76 -9.16 -14.98
N PRO A 395 -18.69 -8.72 -14.11
CA PRO A 395 -20.10 -8.55 -14.48
C PRO A 395 -20.33 -7.57 -15.64
N ASP A 396 -19.56 -6.47 -15.66
CA ASP A 396 -19.67 -5.36 -16.61
C ASP A 396 -18.27 -5.01 -17.19
N PRO A 397 -17.87 -5.61 -18.33
CA PRO A 397 -16.71 -5.17 -19.11
C PRO A 397 -16.94 -3.78 -19.72
N GLY A 398 -15.86 -3.05 -20.01
CA GLY A 398 -15.92 -1.75 -20.67
C GLY A 398 -16.23 -1.86 -22.17
N HIS A 399 -16.90 -0.85 -22.73
CA HIS A 399 -17.34 -0.88 -24.13
C HIS A 399 -16.20 -1.03 -25.15
N MET A 400 -15.03 -0.42 -24.92
CA MET A 400 -13.87 -0.62 -25.81
C MET A 400 -13.23 -1.99 -25.67
N PHE A 401 -13.27 -2.62 -24.50
CA PHE A 401 -12.88 -4.03 -24.39
C PHE A 401 -13.76 -4.92 -25.26
N LEU A 402 -15.08 -4.67 -25.27
CA LEU A 402 -16.05 -5.40 -26.10
C LEU A 402 -15.87 -5.12 -27.60
N ALA A 403 -15.41 -3.92 -27.98
CA ALA A 403 -15.09 -3.56 -29.37
C ALA A 403 -13.85 -4.29 -29.92
N HIS A 404 -12.95 -4.78 -29.06
CA HIS A 404 -11.74 -5.51 -29.42
C HIS A 404 -11.75 -6.96 -28.86
N PRO A 405 -12.72 -7.80 -29.30
CA PRO A 405 -12.96 -9.12 -28.71
C PRO A 405 -11.75 -10.04 -28.85
N GLY A 406 -11.34 -10.67 -27.74
CA GLY A 406 -10.20 -11.59 -27.71
C GLY A 406 -8.83 -10.94 -27.88
N MET A 407 -8.74 -9.60 -27.93
CA MET A 407 -7.47 -8.87 -28.06
C MET A 407 -6.79 -8.57 -26.73
N TYR A 408 -7.51 -8.54 -25.60
CA TYR A 408 -6.98 -8.22 -24.26
C TYR A 408 -6.28 -6.86 -24.17
N ILE A 409 -6.97 -5.81 -24.63
CA ILE A 409 -6.42 -4.46 -24.75
C ILE A 409 -6.00 -3.82 -23.42
N ASP A 410 -6.50 -4.31 -22.28
CA ASP A 410 -6.08 -3.92 -20.94
C ASP A 410 -4.99 -4.81 -20.34
N LEU A 411 -4.22 -5.58 -21.12
CA LEU A 411 -3.14 -6.43 -20.59
C LEU A 411 -2.09 -5.65 -19.76
N LEU A 412 -1.80 -4.41 -20.16
CA LEU A 412 -0.76 -3.55 -19.58
C LEU A 412 -1.36 -2.23 -19.08
N THR A 413 -0.87 -1.71 -17.95
CA THR A 413 -1.27 -0.38 -17.46
C THR A 413 -1.04 0.69 -18.52
N THR A 414 0.08 0.60 -19.26
CA THR A 414 0.39 1.49 -20.37
C THR A 414 -0.68 1.44 -21.47
N SER A 415 -1.18 0.25 -21.80
CA SER A 415 -2.24 0.06 -22.80
C SER A 415 -3.57 0.60 -22.28
N THR A 416 -3.97 0.23 -21.05
CA THR A 416 -5.20 0.74 -20.41
C THR A 416 -5.24 2.27 -20.37
N VAL A 417 -4.14 2.93 -20.01
CA VAL A 417 -4.06 4.41 -19.98
C VAL A 417 -4.14 5.03 -21.39
N LEU A 418 -3.58 4.37 -22.41
CA LEU A 418 -3.69 4.83 -23.80
C LEU A 418 -5.12 4.70 -24.34
N TRP A 419 -5.82 3.60 -24.06
CA TRP A 419 -7.21 3.41 -24.47
C TRP A 419 -8.17 4.35 -23.71
N ASP A 420 -8.06 4.42 -22.39
CA ASP A 420 -8.97 5.20 -21.54
C ASP A 420 -8.77 6.72 -21.69
N PHE A 421 -7.52 7.18 -21.89
CA PHE A 421 -7.14 8.60 -21.81
C PHE A 421 -6.25 9.14 -22.95
N GLY A 422 -5.96 8.33 -23.97
CA GLY A 422 -5.20 8.73 -25.16
C GLY A 422 -3.77 9.18 -24.88
N ILE A 423 -3.18 9.85 -25.87
CA ILE A 423 -1.80 10.38 -25.78
C ILE A 423 -1.65 11.37 -24.61
N VAL A 424 -2.63 12.25 -24.39
CA VAL A 424 -2.55 13.28 -23.34
C VAL A 424 -2.53 12.63 -21.95
N GLY A 425 -3.37 11.62 -21.72
CA GLY A 425 -3.40 10.87 -20.47
C GLY A 425 -2.16 10.03 -20.25
N PHE A 426 -1.65 9.37 -21.28
CA PHE A 426 -0.36 8.66 -21.23
C PHE A 426 0.78 9.60 -20.80
N ILE A 427 0.92 10.78 -21.43
CA ILE A 427 1.98 11.74 -21.07
C ILE A 427 1.78 12.22 -19.62
N LEU A 428 0.56 12.58 -19.20
CA LEU A 428 0.28 13.01 -17.83
C LEU A 428 0.60 11.92 -16.80
N TYR A 429 0.17 10.67 -17.03
CA TYR A 429 0.40 9.53 -16.14
C TYR A 429 1.90 9.31 -15.90
N PHE A 430 2.69 9.24 -16.98
CA PHE A 430 4.14 9.07 -16.86
C PHE A 430 4.84 10.33 -16.32
N MET A 431 4.36 11.54 -16.61
CA MET A 431 4.88 12.78 -15.99
C MET A 431 4.70 12.81 -14.46
N ILE A 432 3.66 12.18 -13.91
CA ILE A 432 3.51 12.03 -12.45
C ILE A 432 4.68 11.22 -11.89
N ILE A 433 4.98 10.06 -12.49
CA ILE A 433 6.02 9.13 -12.01
C ILE A 433 7.41 9.77 -12.19
N PHE A 434 7.73 10.30 -13.38
CA PHE A 434 9.01 10.97 -13.62
C PHE A 434 9.18 12.25 -12.79
N GLY A 435 8.10 13.00 -12.56
CA GLY A 435 8.08 14.17 -11.66
C GLY A 435 8.34 13.79 -10.20
N ALA A 436 7.81 12.65 -9.74
CA ALA A 436 8.13 12.07 -8.45
C ALA A 436 9.60 11.63 -8.38
N MET A 437 10.13 10.93 -9.39
CA MET A 437 11.56 10.52 -9.44
C MET A 437 12.49 11.74 -9.39
N ARG A 438 12.19 12.82 -10.14
CA ARG A 438 12.93 14.09 -10.07
C ARG A 438 12.86 14.73 -8.69
N SER A 439 11.74 14.61 -8.00
CA SER A 439 11.56 15.10 -6.62
C SER A 439 12.40 14.30 -5.63
N VAL A 440 12.45 12.96 -5.78
CA VAL A 440 13.34 12.08 -4.98
C VAL A 440 14.81 12.39 -5.22
N ALA A 441 15.22 12.59 -6.48
CA ALA A 441 16.61 12.92 -6.82
C ALA A 441 17.07 14.23 -6.14
N LYS A 442 16.19 15.25 -6.07
CA LYS A 442 16.44 16.47 -5.30
C LYS A 442 16.58 16.16 -3.79
N CYS A 443 15.62 15.46 -3.20
CA CYS A 443 15.66 15.09 -1.78
C CYS A 443 16.94 14.30 -1.41
N PHE A 444 17.38 13.41 -2.29
CA PHE A 444 18.59 12.60 -2.10
C PHE A 444 19.87 13.46 -2.09
N ALA A 445 19.95 14.48 -2.94
CA ALA A 445 21.09 15.42 -2.94
C ALA A 445 21.20 16.22 -1.63
N GLU A 446 20.08 16.38 -0.90
CA GLU A 446 19.99 17.08 0.38
C GLU A 446 20.10 16.13 1.60
N ALA A 447 20.15 14.81 1.39
CA ALA A 447 19.98 13.81 2.45
C ALA A 447 21.24 13.64 3.32
N THR A 448 21.24 14.28 4.48
CA THR A 448 22.37 14.28 5.44
C THR A 448 22.47 12.99 6.25
N THR A 449 21.33 12.41 6.67
CA THR A 449 21.31 11.23 7.55
C THR A 449 21.28 9.90 6.78
N ALA A 450 21.71 8.83 7.46
CA ALA A 450 21.66 7.46 6.93
C ALA A 450 20.22 6.99 6.62
N TRP A 451 19.28 7.35 7.50
CA TRP A 451 17.85 7.02 7.34
C TRP A 451 17.22 7.76 6.16
N ASP A 452 17.58 9.03 5.97
CA ASP A 452 17.07 9.86 4.87
C ASP A 452 17.55 9.34 3.50
N ARG A 453 18.83 8.97 3.39
CA ARG A 453 19.39 8.33 2.19
C ARG A 453 18.73 6.98 1.88
N LEU A 454 18.45 6.16 2.90
CA LEU A 454 17.71 4.91 2.75
C LEU A 454 16.31 5.17 2.18
N LEU A 455 15.54 6.08 2.78
CA LEU A 455 14.20 6.40 2.28
C LEU A 455 14.26 6.88 0.83
N CYS A 456 15.14 7.82 0.50
CA CYS A 456 15.24 8.35 -0.86
C CYS A 456 15.58 7.25 -1.89
N ARG A 457 16.51 6.32 -1.59
CA ARG A 457 16.81 5.22 -2.52
C ARG A 457 15.68 4.19 -2.60
N MET A 458 14.97 3.90 -1.50
CA MET A 458 13.77 3.05 -1.53
C MET A 458 12.67 3.64 -2.40
N LEU A 459 12.40 4.95 -2.30
CA LEU A 459 11.39 5.61 -3.12
C LEU A 459 11.79 5.66 -4.61
N MET A 460 13.07 5.90 -4.91
CA MET A 460 13.58 5.85 -6.29
C MET A 460 13.43 4.45 -6.89
N ALA A 461 13.81 3.41 -6.14
CA ALA A 461 13.65 2.02 -6.57
C ALA A 461 12.18 1.65 -6.79
N SER A 462 11.29 2.05 -5.87
CA SER A 462 9.86 1.78 -5.97
C SER A 462 9.24 2.40 -7.23
N LEU A 463 9.50 3.68 -7.51
CA LEU A 463 9.02 4.37 -8.72
C LEU A 463 9.54 3.72 -10.00
N ALA A 464 10.81 3.28 -10.03
CA ALA A 464 11.36 2.58 -11.18
C ALA A 464 10.72 1.19 -11.39
N VAL A 465 10.36 0.48 -10.31
CA VAL A 465 9.59 -0.76 -10.43
C VAL A 465 8.15 -0.48 -10.85
N THR A 466 7.52 0.62 -10.43
CA THR A 466 6.21 1.02 -10.96
C THR A 466 6.27 1.25 -12.48
N LEU A 467 7.34 1.86 -13.01
CA LEU A 467 7.54 2.00 -14.47
C LEU A 467 7.67 0.64 -15.17
N LEU A 468 8.46 -0.29 -14.60
CA LEU A 468 8.56 -1.67 -15.11
C LEU A 468 7.21 -2.38 -15.08
N MET A 469 6.47 -2.26 -13.98
CA MET A 469 5.18 -2.92 -13.82
C MET A 469 4.12 -2.36 -14.78
N ALA A 470 4.19 -1.08 -15.14
CA ALA A 470 3.24 -0.46 -16.06
C ALA A 470 3.30 -1.07 -17.49
N VAL A 471 4.48 -1.55 -17.90
CA VAL A 471 4.69 -2.30 -19.17
C VAL A 471 4.69 -3.82 -18.99
N TYR A 472 4.45 -4.33 -17.78
CA TYR A 472 4.38 -5.76 -17.49
C TYR A 472 2.94 -6.26 -17.20
N SER A 473 2.08 -5.42 -16.60
CA SER A 473 0.69 -5.75 -16.28
C SER A 473 -0.18 -4.51 -16.06
N ASN A 474 -1.50 -4.68 -16.03
CA ASN A 474 -2.50 -3.66 -15.63
C ASN A 474 -2.71 -3.51 -14.12
N SER A 475 -1.93 -4.23 -13.32
CA SER A 475 -2.17 -4.35 -11.87
C SER A 475 -2.17 -3.04 -11.11
N ALA A 476 -1.49 -1.99 -11.60
CA ALA A 476 -1.48 -0.67 -10.97
C ALA A 476 -2.87 0.04 -11.01
N VAL A 477 -3.74 -0.39 -11.92
CA VAL A 477 -5.13 0.10 -12.06
C VAL A 477 -6.12 -0.91 -11.46
N VAL A 478 -5.90 -2.21 -11.71
CA VAL A 478 -6.88 -3.26 -11.40
C VAL A 478 -6.75 -3.80 -9.97
N LEU A 479 -5.53 -3.99 -9.46
CA LEU A 479 -5.28 -4.67 -8.18
C LEU A 479 -5.09 -3.68 -7.04
N VAL A 480 -5.88 -3.85 -5.99
CA VAL A 480 -5.98 -2.95 -4.83
C VAL A 480 -4.62 -2.77 -4.16
N SER A 481 -3.87 -3.84 -3.96
CA SER A 481 -2.53 -3.82 -3.40
C SER A 481 -1.53 -2.97 -4.18
N HIS A 482 -1.45 -3.12 -5.50
CA HIS A 482 -0.49 -2.37 -6.30
C HIS A 482 -0.90 -0.90 -6.47
N ALA A 483 -2.19 -0.62 -6.72
CA ALA A 483 -2.72 0.75 -6.74
C ALA A 483 -2.43 1.50 -5.41
N PHE A 484 -2.52 0.79 -4.28
CA PHE A 484 -2.14 1.33 -2.96
C PHE A 484 -0.62 1.52 -2.81
N ILE A 485 0.22 0.56 -3.22
CA ILE A 485 1.69 0.69 -3.19
C ILE A 485 2.15 1.92 -4.01
N VAL A 486 1.60 2.13 -5.21
CA VAL A 486 1.89 3.31 -6.04
C VAL A 486 1.47 4.59 -5.33
N SER A 487 0.23 4.65 -4.83
CA SER A 487 -0.32 5.83 -4.15
C SER A 487 0.44 6.18 -2.86
N LEU A 488 0.82 5.17 -2.07
CA LEU A 488 1.62 5.31 -0.86
C LEU A 488 3.04 5.78 -1.19
N THR A 489 3.64 5.28 -2.27
CA THR A 489 4.97 5.70 -2.73
C THR A 489 4.96 7.16 -3.17
N LEU A 490 4.01 7.57 -4.03
CA LEU A 490 3.86 8.97 -4.44
C LEU A 490 3.56 9.88 -3.23
N GLY A 491 2.77 9.41 -2.27
CA GLY A 491 2.52 10.10 -1.00
C GLY A 491 3.77 10.29 -0.15
N LEU A 492 4.59 9.24 0.01
CA LEU A 492 5.88 9.30 0.72
C LEU A 492 6.87 10.25 0.03
N VAL A 493 6.89 10.28 -1.31
CA VAL A 493 7.70 11.24 -2.08
C VAL A 493 7.22 12.66 -1.84
N ALA A 494 5.90 12.91 -1.88
CA ALA A 494 5.34 14.23 -1.63
C ALA A 494 5.63 14.70 -0.20
N TRP A 495 5.37 13.84 0.80
CA TRP A 495 5.69 14.08 2.20
C TRP A 495 7.18 14.40 2.38
N ARG A 496 8.10 13.58 1.86
CA ARG A 496 9.55 13.80 2.03
C ARG A 496 10.03 15.05 1.32
N TYR A 497 9.50 15.35 0.14
CA TYR A 497 9.82 16.60 -0.57
C TYR A 497 9.39 17.82 0.24
N ARG A 498 8.18 17.79 0.81
CA ARG A 498 7.60 18.92 1.56
C ARG A 498 8.14 19.08 2.98
N HIS A 499 8.50 17.98 3.64
CA HIS A 499 9.11 17.96 4.98
C HIS A 499 10.52 18.55 4.97
N GLY A 500 11.27 18.39 3.87
CA GLY A 500 12.67 18.78 3.79
C GLY A 500 13.62 17.75 4.43
N PRO A 501 14.92 18.07 4.52
CA PRO A 501 15.95 17.17 5.06
C PRO A 501 15.63 16.71 6.47
N MET A 502 15.88 15.43 6.77
CA MET A 502 15.54 14.88 8.09
C MET A 502 16.51 15.33 9.18
N SER A 503 16.00 15.39 10.41
CA SER A 503 16.80 15.79 11.57
C SER A 503 17.94 14.79 11.86
N PRO A 504 19.19 15.25 12.13
CA PRO A 504 20.28 14.35 12.46
C PRO A 504 20.04 13.69 13.82
N THR A 505 20.19 12.37 13.87
CA THR A 505 20.00 11.64 15.14
C THR A 505 21.16 11.91 16.10
N ARG A 506 20.96 11.63 17.40
CA ARG A 506 22.05 11.67 18.39
C ARG A 506 23.28 10.84 17.96
N ALA A 507 23.06 9.74 17.24
CA ALA A 507 24.15 8.91 16.70
C ALA A 507 24.90 9.60 15.55
N ASP A 508 24.19 10.30 14.65
CA ASP A 508 24.81 11.08 13.57
C ASP A 508 25.65 12.24 14.14
N LEU A 509 25.13 12.96 15.14
CA LEU A 509 25.85 14.03 15.84
C LEU A 509 27.09 13.51 16.59
N LEU A 510 26.98 12.39 17.30
CA LEU A 510 28.11 11.71 17.96
C LEU A 510 29.16 11.15 16.98
N LYS A 511 28.79 10.95 15.71
CA LYS A 511 29.69 10.50 14.64
C LYS A 511 30.37 11.69 13.95
N ALA A 512 29.67 12.81 13.80
CA ALA A 512 30.23 14.09 13.33
C ALA A 512 31.19 14.73 14.34
N GLY A 513 30.91 14.60 15.64
CA GLY A 513 31.77 15.09 16.73
C GLY A 513 33.02 14.23 17.00
N LYS A 514 33.21 13.10 16.32
CA LYS A 514 34.46 12.33 16.38
C LYS A 514 35.38 12.82 15.26
N PRO A 515 36.63 13.21 15.52
CA PRO A 515 37.56 13.61 14.47
C PRO A 515 37.72 12.46 13.48
N SER A 516 37.33 12.73 12.23
CA SER A 516 37.42 11.77 11.13
C SER A 516 38.86 11.30 10.97
N ARG A 517 39.08 9.97 10.99
CA ARG A 517 40.40 9.37 10.68
C ARG A 517 40.77 9.49 9.18
N PHE A 518 39.91 10.12 8.39
CA PHE A 518 40.10 10.42 6.97
C PHE A 518 40.45 11.91 6.84
N LYS A 519 41.71 12.22 6.49
CA LYS A 519 42.11 13.57 6.05
C LYS A 519 41.51 13.80 4.65
N PRO A 520 40.66 14.81 4.44
CA PRO A 520 40.31 15.21 3.08
C PRO A 520 41.53 15.86 2.43
N ASP A 521 41.90 15.41 1.23
CA ASP A 521 42.92 16.11 0.45
C ASP A 521 42.32 17.34 -0.21
N PHE A 522 42.49 18.50 0.43
CA PHE A 522 41.95 19.78 -0.04
C PHE A 522 42.76 20.44 -1.17
N ARG A 523 43.78 19.78 -1.73
CA ARG A 523 44.72 20.40 -2.68
C ARG A 523 44.13 20.88 -4.01
N ASN A 524 42.92 20.46 -4.39
CA ASN A 524 42.31 20.79 -5.70
C ASN A 524 40.90 21.39 -5.66
N ALA A 525 40.37 21.76 -4.48
CA ALA A 525 39.06 22.39 -4.38
C ALA A 525 39.17 23.92 -4.58
N LYS A 526 39.10 24.40 -5.83
CA LYS A 526 39.06 25.84 -6.14
C LYS A 526 37.73 26.41 -5.64
N VAL A 527 37.78 27.18 -4.55
CA VAL A 527 36.59 27.71 -3.85
C VAL A 527 35.88 28.73 -4.74
N ILE A 528 34.64 28.41 -5.12
CA ILE A 528 33.66 29.36 -5.66
C ILE A 528 32.44 29.26 -4.75
N PHE A 529 32.37 30.16 -3.76
CA PHE A 529 31.16 30.80 -3.19
C PHE A 529 31.62 31.67 -2.00
N PRO A 530 31.12 32.91 -1.86
CA PRO A 530 31.52 33.80 -0.77
C PRO A 530 30.84 33.40 0.55
N THR A 531 31.61 33.31 1.62
CA THR A 531 31.11 33.05 2.97
C THR A 531 30.86 34.36 3.72
N GLU A 532 29.62 34.82 3.73
CA GLU A 532 29.12 35.67 4.83
C GLU A 532 28.41 34.78 5.86
N GLY A 533 28.60 35.06 7.16
CA GLY A 533 27.84 34.42 8.24
C GLY A 533 28.53 33.29 9.02
N VAL A 534 29.83 33.02 8.82
CA VAL A 534 30.61 32.16 9.74
C VAL A 534 31.34 33.04 10.75
N LEU A 535 30.88 33.03 12.00
CA LEU A 535 31.54 33.71 13.13
C LEU A 535 33.02 33.29 13.20
N ALA A 536 33.90 34.26 13.44
CA ALA A 536 35.34 34.04 13.48
C ALA A 536 35.72 33.08 14.61
N PRO A 537 36.82 32.31 14.49
CA PRO A 537 37.25 31.37 15.54
C PRO A 537 37.42 32.00 16.93
N GLN A 538 37.71 33.30 17.00
CA GLN A 538 37.78 34.08 18.25
C GLN A 538 36.42 34.28 18.92
N GLU A 539 35.36 34.53 18.16
CA GLU A 539 33.99 34.71 18.68
C GLU A 539 33.43 33.39 19.22
N LEU A 540 33.79 32.27 18.57
CA LEU A 540 33.48 30.92 19.00
C LEU A 540 34.20 30.55 20.32
N ALA A 541 35.47 30.95 20.46
CA ALA A 541 36.22 30.81 21.71
C ALA A 541 35.64 31.68 22.85
N TRP A 542 35.22 32.91 22.55
CA TRP A 542 34.58 33.82 23.51
C TRP A 542 33.24 33.29 24.02
N GLN A 543 32.40 32.72 23.14
CA GLN A 543 31.16 32.05 23.58
C GLN A 543 31.42 30.81 24.43
N GLN A 544 32.45 30.01 24.12
CA GLN A 544 32.85 28.88 24.96
C GLN A 544 33.31 29.33 26.36
N GLN A 545 34.07 30.42 26.47
CA GLN A 545 34.44 30.99 27.77
C GLN A 545 33.22 31.45 28.58
N ARG A 546 32.23 32.11 27.95
CA ARG A 546 30.96 32.48 28.64
C ARG A 546 30.19 31.26 29.16
N LEU A 547 30.12 30.18 28.37
CA LEU A 547 29.46 28.92 28.76
C LEU A 547 30.18 28.15 29.88
N LEU A 548 31.48 28.36 30.03
CA LEU A 548 32.27 27.82 31.14
C LEU A 548 32.10 28.70 32.40
N ALA A 549 32.12 30.04 32.25
CA ALA A 549 31.85 30.98 33.34
C ALA A 549 30.45 30.79 33.94
N SER A 550 29.42 30.57 33.10
CA SER A 550 28.05 30.30 33.57
C SER A 550 27.89 28.95 34.28
N LYS A 551 28.84 28.01 34.08
CA LYS A 551 28.88 26.74 34.82
C LYS A 551 29.69 26.85 36.12
N ALA A 552 30.71 27.68 36.16
CA ALA A 552 31.46 27.98 37.38
C ALA A 552 30.61 28.71 38.42
N GLY A 553 29.73 29.63 37.99
CA GLY A 553 28.81 30.35 38.88
C GLY A 553 27.67 29.53 39.49
N GLY A 554 27.54 28.24 39.16
CA GLY A 554 26.49 27.35 39.67
C GLY A 554 26.97 26.31 40.69
N ALA A 555 28.21 26.41 41.17
CA ALA A 555 28.89 25.36 41.94
C ALA A 555 29.43 25.86 43.30
N GLY A 556 28.75 26.81 43.94
CA GLY A 556 29.22 27.39 45.20
C GLY A 556 28.16 28.16 45.98
N GLU A 557 27.19 27.44 46.55
CA GLU A 557 26.46 27.88 47.75
C GLU A 557 25.78 26.66 48.41
N GLN A 558 26.15 26.36 49.65
CA GLN A 558 25.49 25.37 50.52
C GLN A 558 24.97 26.08 51.79
N PRO A 559 23.94 25.52 52.45
CA PRO A 559 22.94 26.35 53.11
C PRO A 559 23.19 26.58 54.61
N ALA A 560 22.88 27.78 55.08
CA ALA A 560 22.59 28.04 56.50
C ALA A 560 21.80 29.35 56.66
N GLN A 561 20.50 29.27 57.01
CA GLN A 561 19.93 29.82 58.26
C GLN A 561 18.39 29.88 58.28
N GLU A 562 17.87 29.73 59.50
CA GLU A 562 16.54 30.12 60.00
C GLU A 562 15.26 29.58 59.36
N ALA A 563 14.72 28.55 60.01
CA ALA A 563 13.27 28.32 60.08
C ALA A 563 12.64 29.18 61.20
N ARG A 564 11.53 29.87 60.90
CA ARG A 564 10.52 30.27 61.89
C ARG A 564 9.11 30.32 61.26
N HIS A 565 8.12 29.82 62.02
CA HIS A 565 6.67 29.77 61.73
C HIS A 565 6.27 28.88 60.52
N LEU A 566 5.35 27.89 60.56
CA LEU A 566 4.56 27.13 61.56
C LEU A 566 4.31 25.73 60.90
N GLY A 567 4.03 24.59 61.56
CA GLY A 567 3.83 24.24 62.97
C GLY A 567 3.56 22.71 63.12
N TYR A 568 2.82 22.29 64.15
CA TYR A 568 2.25 20.94 64.40
C TYR A 568 3.17 19.69 64.38
N SER A 569 3.75 19.41 65.56
CA SER A 569 3.76 18.13 66.29
C SER A 569 3.92 16.77 65.55
N ALA A 570 5.13 16.18 65.65
CA ALA A 570 5.55 15.13 66.62
C ALA A 570 4.55 14.03 67.08
N PRO A 571 4.99 12.86 67.64
CA PRO A 571 6.38 12.37 67.87
C PRO A 571 6.71 10.86 67.56
N ALA A 572 8.02 10.61 67.36
CA ALA A 572 8.91 9.56 67.93
C ALA A 572 8.54 8.05 68.11
N GLY A 573 9.59 7.21 67.99
CA GLY A 573 9.62 5.77 68.36
C GLY A 573 10.59 4.94 67.49
N GLN A 574 11.87 5.29 67.37
CA GLN A 574 13.03 4.69 68.10
C GLN A 574 13.28 3.17 67.91
N GLN A 575 14.47 2.85 67.33
CA GLN A 575 15.38 1.69 67.58
C GLN A 575 14.84 0.23 67.45
N GLY A 576 15.61 -0.79 67.03
CA GLY A 576 17.01 -0.88 66.56
C GLY A 576 17.21 -2.22 65.80
N GLN A 577 18.11 -2.27 64.81
CA GLN A 577 19.47 -2.87 64.85
C GLN A 577 19.59 -4.42 64.74
N GLN A 578 20.38 -4.85 63.74
CA GLN A 578 21.19 -6.09 63.64
C GLN A 578 20.42 -7.45 63.54
N GLY A 579 20.89 -8.45 62.77
CA GLY A 579 22.00 -8.49 61.81
C GLY A 579 22.17 -9.84 61.07
N GLN A 580 22.91 -9.80 59.95
CA GLN A 580 23.93 -10.75 59.42
C GLN A 580 23.64 -12.24 59.08
N GLY A 581 24.26 -12.70 57.98
CA GLY A 581 24.45 -14.11 57.54
C GLY A 581 23.48 -14.55 56.42
N ALA A 582 23.83 -14.77 55.14
CA ALA A 582 24.83 -15.69 54.52
C ALA A 582 24.45 -17.19 54.68
N ALA A 583 24.49 -18.08 53.68
CA ALA A 583 24.73 -18.03 52.22
C ALA A 583 24.31 -19.38 51.55
N ALA A 584 24.57 -19.57 50.23
CA ALA A 584 24.57 -20.85 49.46
C ALA A 584 23.17 -21.47 49.13
N ASP A 585 22.80 -21.66 47.85
CA ASP A 585 23.04 -22.83 46.94
C ASP A 585 22.15 -24.07 47.26
N SER A 586 21.72 -24.94 46.33
CA SER A 586 21.64 -24.93 44.86
C SER A 586 20.74 -26.12 44.37
N SER A 587 20.24 -26.06 43.12
CA SER A 587 19.85 -27.20 42.23
C SER A 587 19.07 -28.43 42.74
N HIS A 588 17.93 -28.77 42.11
CA HIS A 588 17.81 -29.89 41.13
C HIS A 588 16.36 -30.11 40.62
N ALA A 589 16.21 -30.86 39.52
CA ALA A 589 14.95 -31.14 38.81
C ALA A 589 14.49 -32.61 38.94
N VAL A 590 13.19 -32.88 38.72
CA VAL A 590 12.61 -34.24 38.59
C VAL A 590 11.44 -34.26 37.57
N HIS A 591 11.31 -35.36 36.81
CA HIS A 591 10.23 -35.69 35.85
C HIS A 591 9.05 -36.42 36.51
N GLY A 592 7.83 -36.41 35.92
CA GLY A 592 6.74 -37.32 36.34
C GLY A 592 5.43 -37.27 35.53
N GLN A 593 4.92 -38.44 35.13
CA GLN A 593 3.85 -38.75 34.17
C GLN A 593 2.36 -38.48 34.54
N GLN A 594 1.55 -38.29 33.48
CA GLN A 594 0.20 -38.84 33.14
C GLN A 594 -1.03 -38.82 34.09
N ALA A 595 -2.17 -38.41 33.48
CA ALA A 595 -3.50 -39.07 33.42
C ALA A 595 -4.74 -38.39 34.07
N THR A 596 -5.79 -38.20 33.22
CA THR A 596 -7.26 -38.23 33.50
C THR A 596 -7.90 -37.20 34.48
N SER A 597 -9.15 -36.70 34.30
CA SER A 597 -10.18 -36.87 33.24
C SER A 597 -11.34 -35.84 33.32
N ALA A 598 -12.02 -35.66 32.18
CA ALA A 598 -13.47 -35.38 31.99
C ALA A 598 -14.14 -34.04 32.42
N PHE A 599 -14.78 -33.37 31.45
CA PHE A 599 -16.25 -33.37 31.35
C PHE A 599 -16.70 -33.17 29.88
N ALA A 600 -17.86 -33.72 29.49
CA ALA A 600 -18.37 -33.71 28.11
C ALA A 600 -19.90 -33.66 28.07
N ALA A 601 -20.48 -33.08 27.01
CA ALA A 601 -21.79 -33.35 26.39
C ALA A 601 -22.16 -32.17 25.45
N GLY A 602 -22.80 -32.35 24.29
CA GLY A 602 -23.17 -33.59 23.61
C GLY A 602 -23.94 -33.30 22.32
N ALA A 603 -23.90 -34.23 21.37
CA ALA A 603 -24.73 -34.24 20.16
C ALA A 603 -25.58 -35.53 20.12
N PRO A 604 -26.65 -35.55 19.31
CA PRO A 604 -26.88 -36.69 18.39
C PRO A 604 -27.24 -36.19 16.97
N ILE A 605 -26.74 -36.70 15.85
CA ILE A 605 -26.51 -38.07 15.33
C ILE A 605 -27.76 -38.76 14.75
N GLY A 606 -27.66 -39.09 13.46
CA GLY A 606 -28.52 -39.95 12.65
C GLY A 606 -28.55 -39.43 11.20
N GLY A 607 -28.20 -40.16 10.14
CA GLY A 607 -27.73 -41.54 10.01
C GLY A 607 -28.12 -42.04 8.61
N ALA A 608 -27.16 -42.29 7.71
CA ALA A 608 -27.42 -42.50 6.29
C ALA A 608 -27.19 -43.96 5.83
N ALA A 609 -28.06 -44.45 4.95
CA ALA A 609 -27.84 -45.63 4.11
C ALA A 609 -28.68 -45.52 2.82
N ALA A 610 -28.14 -45.95 1.68
CA ALA A 610 -28.83 -46.07 0.38
C ALA A 610 -29.15 -47.57 0.11
N PRO A 611 -30.03 -47.96 -0.85
CA PRO A 611 -29.69 -47.87 -2.29
C PRO A 611 -30.85 -47.72 -3.33
N ALA A 612 -30.45 -47.38 -4.56
CA ALA A 612 -30.98 -47.72 -5.91
C ALA A 612 -32.50 -47.92 -6.27
N GLN A 613 -32.85 -47.27 -7.40
CA GLN A 613 -33.67 -47.73 -8.56
C GLN A 613 -35.22 -47.57 -8.64
N THR A 614 -35.63 -47.12 -9.85
CA THR A 614 -36.94 -47.20 -10.54
C THR A 614 -38.15 -46.39 -10.04
N GLY A 615 -39.00 -45.96 -10.99
CA GLY A 615 -40.35 -45.42 -10.75
C GLY A 615 -40.66 -44.15 -11.56
N ALA A 616 -41.78 -44.14 -12.28
CA ALA A 616 -42.27 -43.00 -13.07
C ALA A 616 -43.63 -42.50 -12.56
N ALA A 617 -44.13 -41.40 -13.17
CA ALA A 617 -45.49 -40.86 -13.03
C ALA A 617 -45.88 -40.27 -11.65
N ASP A 618 -46.88 -39.38 -11.52
CA ASP A 618 -47.47 -38.35 -12.41
C ASP A 618 -48.45 -37.53 -11.53
N GLN A 619 -48.84 -36.31 -11.92
CA GLN A 619 -49.99 -35.53 -11.39
C GLN A 619 -49.96 -35.12 -9.87
N SER A 620 -50.72 -34.14 -9.36
CA SER A 620 -51.29 -32.88 -9.91
C SER A 620 -51.92 -32.04 -8.77
N HIS A 621 -52.15 -30.73 -9.01
CA HIS A 621 -53.13 -29.85 -8.30
C HIS A 621 -52.94 -29.54 -6.78
N ALA A 622 -53.31 -28.37 -6.23
CA ALA A 622 -53.81 -27.09 -6.79
C ALA A 622 -53.56 -25.88 -5.83
N ALA A 623 -53.50 -24.68 -6.44
CA ALA A 623 -54.12 -23.36 -6.11
C ALA A 623 -54.27 -22.86 -4.64
N HIS A 624 -54.28 -21.55 -4.30
CA HIS A 624 -54.36 -20.24 -5.01
C HIS A 624 -53.32 -19.25 -4.41
N GLY A 625 -52.79 -18.20 -5.07
CA GLY A 625 -53.45 -16.98 -5.60
C GLY A 625 -53.39 -15.84 -4.54
N GLN A 626 -53.10 -14.55 -4.78
CA GLN A 626 -52.96 -13.66 -5.95
C GLN A 626 -51.79 -12.65 -5.65
N GLN A 627 -51.22 -11.82 -6.54
CA GLN A 627 -51.82 -10.82 -7.43
C GLN A 627 -51.00 -10.58 -8.72
N ALA A 628 -51.63 -9.90 -9.69
CA ALA A 628 -51.25 -9.94 -11.09
C ALA A 628 -50.93 -8.55 -11.69
N LYS A 629 -49.95 -8.55 -12.64
CA LYS A 629 -50.01 -7.94 -14.00
C LYS A 629 -50.20 -6.41 -14.14
N PRO A 630 -50.11 -5.82 -15.37
CA PRO A 630 -49.91 -6.42 -16.71
C PRO A 630 -48.78 -5.85 -17.58
N ALA A 631 -48.57 -6.52 -18.72
CA ALA A 631 -47.91 -6.02 -19.93
C ALA A 631 -48.93 -5.96 -21.10
N PHE A 632 -48.45 -5.66 -22.33
CA PHE A 632 -49.09 -5.51 -23.66
C PHE A 632 -49.07 -4.04 -24.17
N ALA A 633 -48.54 -3.61 -25.33
CA ALA A 633 -48.06 -4.18 -26.62
C ALA A 633 -48.97 -3.93 -27.84
N ALA A 634 -48.33 -3.82 -29.03
CA ALA A 634 -48.81 -3.53 -30.42
C ALA A 634 -48.56 -2.09 -30.92
N GLY A 635 -48.17 -1.85 -32.19
CA GLY A 635 -47.81 -2.77 -33.29
C GLY A 635 -47.60 -2.06 -34.66
N THR A 636 -47.31 -2.86 -35.70
CA THR A 636 -47.08 -2.53 -37.16
C THR A 636 -45.72 -1.87 -37.55
N GLY A 637 -45.04 -2.21 -38.67
CA GLY A 637 -45.12 -3.36 -39.60
C GLY A 637 -44.75 -3.06 -41.07
N ILE A 638 -43.97 -3.94 -41.74
CA ILE A 638 -43.94 -4.32 -43.21
C ILE A 638 -42.53 -4.59 -43.82
N SER A 639 -42.35 -5.80 -44.41
CA SER A 639 -41.34 -6.29 -45.42
C SER A 639 -39.82 -6.14 -45.16
N GLY A 640 -38.92 -7.06 -45.59
CA GLY A 640 -39.07 -8.36 -46.27
C GLY A 640 -37.74 -8.83 -46.93
N ALA A 641 -37.71 -10.09 -47.42
CA ALA A 641 -36.63 -10.78 -48.19
C ALA A 641 -35.54 -11.57 -47.42
N GLN A 642 -34.99 -12.60 -48.10
CA GLN A 642 -34.22 -13.75 -47.57
C GLN A 642 -32.79 -13.83 -48.13
N ALA A 643 -31.86 -14.41 -47.37
CA ALA A 643 -30.76 -15.31 -47.81
C ALA A 643 -30.03 -15.83 -46.54
N GLN A 644 -30.16 -17.07 -46.10
CA GLN A 644 -29.71 -18.36 -46.68
C GLN A 644 -28.21 -18.61 -46.48
N ALA A 645 -27.89 -19.66 -45.71
CA ALA A 645 -26.54 -20.02 -45.27
C ALA A 645 -25.90 -21.10 -46.14
N SER A 646 -24.57 -21.05 -46.28
CA SER A 646 -23.73 -22.17 -46.74
C SER A 646 -22.35 -22.14 -46.08
N ARG A 647 -21.98 -23.25 -45.44
CA ARG A 647 -20.60 -23.70 -45.14
C ARG A 647 -19.99 -24.35 -46.41
N PRO A 648 -18.69 -24.73 -46.50
CA PRO A 648 -17.88 -25.46 -45.49
C PRO A 648 -17.29 -24.61 -44.36
#